data_AF-A0A925TZ61-F1
#
_entry.id   AF-A0A925TZ61-F1
#
_cell.length_a   1.000
_cell.length_b   1.000
_cell.length_c   1.000
_cell.angle_alpha   90.00
_cell.angle_beta   90.00
_cell.angle_gamma   90.00
#
_symmetry.space_group_name_H-M   'P 1'
#
loop_
_entity.id
_entity.type
_entity.pdbx_description
1 polymer ?
#
loop_
_entity_poly.entity_id
_entity_poly.type
_entity_poly.pdbx_seq_one_letter_code
_entity_poly.pdbx_strand_id
1 'polypeptide(L)'
;NSEITDNPLLATENRGLPYIGVEIDGDTYYTDFNGYLTVNFITEPTEATINLEGLYARVYQGISGSSMETIDVTLDAGENVIEFDDLSGATPSEVSAYYQQNVVHDYMKTHFAGFTGLDIDQLIRVDRTDGECNAFYDGASINFYEADGGCPATALFNDVVFHEYGHGINYDVYDYLGGSWNNGALGEGYADLWGMCITENPNLANGFFGGSGPLREYDAAPKVYPEDLLGEVHADGEIIAGAWWDVAENFGDDVQEMAELWAETWLATPMQPGGNEGQLYSDILLEALIADDDNADLSDGTPRFDEITTAFCEHGIGLLGQVSTDHEGTLSFVSADEPISIEVELDIDYPLFIGYMDMHYQINGAGAWTTASMELVSGSTYKTDIPAQEAGTIISYYLKTADENDCGELVLPINADLAVDPNLPYFALVGHTLLHTEDFDNIAGAWDFDPFGTDEAETGEWNINEPIASFDATGYQVQTSQDHTSGSSNLCAFTANASSLSSGVGENDVDNGETTLRTPVFDMSGYDDPAITYFRIYSNASPTSANPGNDVWQARISNDLENWVKIERTGTEDNSWRRNAIRVKDYVELTSTVAIIFIAQDSVIPSAELEGGSLIEGAIDDLQIWDIGEPDTTEDNIAEIESLINTIFPNPTSDYVNIFFGNVQEEMQITIINELGEIIKTQNIEAVAGGKYILDCRQIAAGIYTLNCKTKSGYVNKKLVITD
;
A
#
# COMPACT_ATOMS: atom_id res chain seq x y z
N ASN A 1 -26.43 -46.26 -14.93
CA ASN A 1 -25.55 -45.19 -14.46
C ASN A 1 -26.09 -43.88 -15.00
N SER A 2 -25.68 -42.75 -14.44
CA SER A 2 -26.08 -41.43 -14.90
C SER A 2 -25.15 -40.90 -15.98
N GLU A 3 -25.70 -40.14 -16.93
CA GLU A 3 -24.93 -39.46 -17.98
C GLU A 3 -24.28 -38.19 -17.44
N ILE A 4 -23.08 -38.33 -16.90
CA ILE A 4 -22.32 -37.24 -16.27
C ILE A 4 -21.31 -36.69 -17.27
N THR A 5 -21.15 -35.37 -17.31
CA THR A 5 -20.06 -34.74 -18.07
C THR A 5 -19.08 -34.03 -17.13
N ASP A 6 -17.82 -34.01 -17.54
CA ASP A 6 -16.80 -33.16 -16.91
C ASP A 6 -16.76 -31.77 -17.55
N ASN A 7 -17.12 -31.66 -18.83
CA ASN A 7 -17.13 -30.39 -19.55
C ASN A 7 -18.10 -30.49 -20.75
N PRO A 8 -18.82 -29.43 -21.13
CA PRO A 8 -19.75 -29.47 -22.28
C PRO A 8 -19.09 -29.77 -23.64
N LEU A 9 -17.76 -29.65 -23.75
CA LEU A 9 -17.00 -30.00 -24.95
C LEU A 9 -16.65 -31.50 -25.03
N LEU A 10 -16.85 -32.23 -23.93
CA LEU A 10 -16.60 -33.67 -23.84
C LEU A 10 -17.90 -34.46 -23.96
N ALA A 11 -17.77 -35.74 -24.31
CA ALA A 11 -18.92 -36.64 -24.30
C ALA A 11 -19.27 -37.03 -22.86
N THR A 12 -20.56 -37.23 -22.58
CA THR A 12 -21.01 -37.76 -21.29
C THR A 12 -20.46 -39.18 -21.07
N GLU A 13 -20.17 -39.48 -19.81
CA GLU A 13 -19.75 -40.78 -19.31
C GLU A 13 -20.79 -41.35 -18.35
N ASN A 14 -20.96 -42.68 -18.39
CA ASN A 14 -21.90 -43.39 -17.53
C ASN A 14 -21.28 -43.69 -16.16
N ARG A 15 -21.55 -42.85 -15.15
CA ARG A 15 -21.01 -42.99 -13.79
C ARG A 15 -22.13 -43.20 -12.75
N GLY A 16 -21.82 -43.89 -11.65
CA GLY A 16 -22.76 -44.03 -10.52
C GLY A 16 -22.73 -42.79 -9.63
N LEU A 17 -23.86 -42.46 -9.00
CA LEU A 17 -23.96 -41.29 -8.11
C LEU A 17 -23.57 -41.68 -6.67
N PRO A 18 -22.47 -41.15 -6.13
CA PRO A 18 -22.01 -41.48 -4.79
C PRO A 18 -22.93 -40.88 -3.73
N TYR A 19 -23.04 -41.55 -2.59
CA TYR A 19 -23.72 -41.05 -1.39
C TYR A 19 -25.20 -40.65 -1.54
N ILE A 20 -25.89 -41.15 -2.57
CA ILE A 20 -27.32 -40.90 -2.78
C ILE A 20 -28.14 -41.56 -1.66
N GLY A 21 -29.12 -40.84 -1.13
CA GLY A 21 -30.00 -41.31 -0.07
C GLY A 21 -31.14 -42.16 -0.62
N VAL A 22 -31.31 -43.37 -0.08
CA VAL A 22 -32.36 -44.32 -0.43
C VAL A 22 -33.15 -44.68 0.82
N GLU A 23 -34.41 -44.24 0.89
CA GLU A 23 -35.29 -44.53 2.01
C GLU A 23 -35.95 -45.91 1.85
N ILE A 24 -35.75 -46.80 2.82
CA ILE A 24 -36.34 -48.14 2.87
C ILE A 24 -36.95 -48.34 4.25
N ASP A 25 -38.27 -48.54 4.31
CA ASP A 25 -39.03 -48.74 5.56
C ASP A 25 -38.82 -47.63 6.63
N GLY A 26 -38.49 -46.40 6.19
CA GLY A 26 -38.28 -45.23 7.04
C GLY A 26 -36.84 -45.04 7.55
N ASP A 27 -35.91 -45.91 7.15
CA ASP A 27 -34.46 -45.73 7.35
C ASP A 27 -33.79 -45.31 6.04
N THR A 28 -32.87 -44.34 6.08
CA THR A 28 -32.09 -43.90 4.92
C THR A 28 -30.77 -44.67 4.84
N TYR A 29 -30.50 -45.23 3.66
CA TYR A 29 -29.23 -45.88 3.30
C TYR A 29 -28.56 -45.08 2.20
N TYR A 30 -27.23 -45.14 2.11
CA TYR A 30 -26.48 -44.37 1.12
C TYR A 30 -25.72 -45.28 0.15
N THR A 31 -25.64 -44.87 -1.11
CA THR A 31 -24.74 -45.50 -2.07
C THR A 31 -23.27 -45.29 -1.65
N ASP A 32 -22.40 -46.21 -2.03
CA ASP A 32 -20.95 -46.06 -1.86
C ASP A 32 -20.34 -45.07 -2.88
N PHE A 33 -19.03 -44.87 -2.83
CA PHE A 33 -18.31 -43.94 -3.71
C PHE A 33 -18.43 -44.25 -5.22
N ASN A 34 -18.87 -45.45 -5.60
CA ASN A 34 -19.11 -45.83 -6.99
C ASN A 34 -20.60 -45.77 -7.36
N GLY A 35 -21.47 -45.38 -6.43
CA GLY A 35 -22.92 -45.33 -6.63
C GLY A 35 -23.66 -46.64 -6.42
N TYR A 36 -23.06 -47.63 -5.74
CA TYR A 36 -23.74 -48.90 -5.43
C TYR A 36 -24.38 -48.89 -4.04
N LEU A 37 -25.61 -49.40 -3.95
CA LEU A 37 -26.30 -49.63 -2.69
C LEU A 37 -26.38 -51.14 -2.40
N THR A 38 -25.72 -51.60 -1.33
CA THR A 38 -25.80 -53.00 -0.89
C THR A 38 -26.84 -53.19 0.22
N VAL A 39 -27.96 -53.84 -0.08
CA VAL A 39 -29.06 -54.14 0.86
C VAL A 39 -29.28 -55.65 1.00
N ASN A 40 -28.60 -56.25 1.98
CA ASN A 40 -28.72 -57.69 2.27
C ASN A 40 -29.89 -58.06 3.20
N PHE A 41 -30.59 -57.08 3.76
CA PHE A 41 -31.66 -57.29 4.73
C PHE A 41 -33.04 -57.44 4.07
N ILE A 42 -33.22 -56.93 2.85
CA ILE A 42 -34.41 -57.22 2.04
C ILE A 42 -34.30 -58.62 1.45
N THR A 43 -35.42 -59.35 1.40
CA THR A 43 -35.46 -60.74 0.91
C THR A 43 -36.34 -60.93 -0.31
N GLU A 44 -37.08 -59.90 -0.69
CA GLU A 44 -37.95 -59.82 -1.86
C GLU A 44 -37.72 -58.44 -2.51
N PRO A 45 -38.00 -58.27 -3.80
CA PRO A 45 -37.89 -56.98 -4.46
C PRO A 45 -38.75 -55.92 -3.76
N THR A 46 -38.15 -54.79 -3.40
CA THR A 46 -38.77 -53.71 -2.63
C THR A 46 -38.76 -52.43 -3.45
N GLU A 47 -39.93 -51.84 -3.68
CA GLU A 47 -40.03 -50.52 -4.33
C GLU A 47 -39.48 -49.43 -3.40
N ALA A 48 -38.70 -48.52 -3.96
CA ALA A 48 -38.17 -47.34 -3.29
C ALA A 48 -38.30 -46.12 -4.21
N THR A 49 -38.57 -44.97 -3.61
CA THR A 49 -38.56 -43.68 -4.30
C THR A 49 -37.30 -42.95 -3.84
N ILE A 50 -36.48 -42.52 -4.79
CA ILE A 50 -35.16 -41.92 -4.56
C ILE A 50 -35.16 -40.51 -5.10
N ASN A 51 -34.77 -39.56 -4.26
CA ASN A 51 -34.56 -38.16 -4.64
C ASN A 51 -33.10 -37.95 -5.08
N LEU A 52 -32.85 -36.95 -5.92
CA LEU A 52 -31.49 -36.49 -6.21
C LEU A 52 -30.90 -35.69 -5.02
N GLU A 53 -30.73 -36.41 -3.92
CA GLU A 53 -30.36 -35.93 -2.59
C GLU A 53 -29.52 -37.02 -1.90
N GLY A 54 -28.46 -36.63 -1.22
CA GLY A 54 -27.54 -37.52 -0.54
C GLY A 54 -26.88 -36.89 0.68
N LEU A 55 -25.79 -37.49 1.14
CA LEU A 55 -25.07 -37.01 2.34
C LEU A 55 -24.57 -35.57 2.20
N TYR A 56 -24.01 -35.24 1.04
CA TYR A 56 -23.24 -33.99 0.85
C TYR A 56 -23.83 -33.05 -0.19
N ALA A 57 -24.92 -33.44 -0.85
CA ALA A 57 -25.50 -32.68 -1.95
C ALA A 57 -27.00 -32.95 -2.09
N ARG A 58 -27.77 -31.92 -2.43
CA ARG A 58 -29.15 -32.04 -2.91
C ARG A 58 -29.39 -31.07 -4.06
N VAL A 59 -29.96 -31.57 -5.16
CA VAL A 59 -30.13 -30.77 -6.38
C VAL A 59 -31.57 -30.34 -6.54
N TYR A 60 -31.76 -29.08 -6.88
CA TYR A 60 -33.04 -28.56 -7.36
C TYR A 60 -32.86 -27.78 -8.66
N GLN A 61 -33.83 -27.89 -9.54
CA GLN A 61 -33.91 -27.08 -10.74
C GLN A 61 -34.55 -25.71 -10.48
N GLY A 62 -33.98 -24.67 -11.10
CA GLY A 62 -34.50 -23.33 -11.17
C GLY A 62 -34.33 -22.49 -9.90
N ILE A 63 -34.85 -21.26 -9.95
CA ILE A 63 -34.60 -20.20 -8.96
C ILE A 63 -35.13 -20.55 -7.57
N SER A 64 -36.29 -21.21 -7.50
CA SER A 64 -37.04 -21.41 -6.26
C SER A 64 -36.68 -22.66 -5.47
N GLY A 65 -35.76 -23.51 -5.98
CA GLY A 65 -35.33 -24.72 -5.28
C GLY A 65 -36.47 -25.69 -4.95
N SER A 66 -37.44 -25.88 -5.86
CA SER A 66 -38.66 -26.66 -5.57
C SER A 66 -38.97 -27.80 -6.55
N SER A 67 -38.20 -27.92 -7.64
CA SER A 67 -38.28 -29.05 -8.57
C SER A 67 -37.05 -29.93 -8.39
N MET A 68 -37.18 -30.98 -7.59
CA MET A 68 -36.13 -31.99 -7.40
C MET A 68 -36.50 -33.22 -8.21
N GLU A 69 -35.51 -33.80 -8.89
CA GLU A 69 -35.71 -35.02 -9.65
C GLU A 69 -35.87 -36.23 -8.71
N THR A 70 -36.81 -37.11 -9.05
CA THR A 70 -37.17 -38.27 -8.23
C THR A 70 -37.40 -39.48 -9.13
N ILE A 71 -36.79 -40.60 -8.79
CA ILE A 71 -36.92 -41.86 -9.51
C ILE A 71 -37.59 -42.93 -8.64
N ASP A 72 -38.40 -43.78 -9.26
CA ASP A 72 -38.91 -44.99 -8.62
C ASP A 72 -38.07 -46.18 -9.08
N VAL A 73 -37.48 -46.92 -8.13
CA VAL A 73 -36.68 -48.12 -8.39
C VAL A 73 -37.20 -49.31 -7.61
N THR A 74 -36.98 -50.51 -8.14
CA THR A 74 -37.17 -51.75 -7.39
C THR A 74 -35.81 -52.27 -6.94
N LEU A 75 -35.60 -52.34 -5.63
CA LEU A 75 -34.37 -52.83 -5.01
C LEU A 75 -34.42 -54.35 -4.83
N ASP A 76 -33.34 -55.03 -5.21
CA ASP A 76 -33.12 -56.46 -5.02
C ASP A 76 -32.17 -56.73 -3.84
N ALA A 77 -32.27 -57.93 -3.26
CA ALA A 77 -31.33 -58.35 -2.22
C ALA A 77 -29.89 -58.42 -2.77
N GLY A 78 -28.97 -57.71 -2.12
CA GLY A 78 -27.58 -57.59 -2.56
C GLY A 78 -27.25 -56.20 -3.08
N GLU A 79 -26.37 -56.13 -4.08
CA GLU A 79 -25.91 -54.88 -4.68
C GLU A 79 -26.92 -54.34 -5.70
N ASN A 80 -27.22 -53.06 -5.62
CA ASN A 80 -28.12 -52.33 -6.49
C ASN A 80 -27.38 -51.13 -7.09
N VAL A 81 -27.66 -50.82 -8.35
CA VAL A 81 -27.18 -49.60 -9.02
C VAL A 81 -28.32 -48.61 -9.00
N ILE A 82 -28.07 -47.40 -8.52
CA ILE A 82 -29.05 -46.31 -8.58
C ILE A 82 -28.70 -45.44 -9.78
N GLU A 83 -29.64 -45.31 -10.72
CA GLU A 83 -29.40 -44.69 -12.03
C GLU A 83 -30.41 -43.55 -12.28
N PHE A 84 -29.93 -42.31 -12.25
CA PHE A 84 -30.67 -41.14 -12.77
C PHE A 84 -30.26 -40.96 -14.23
N ASP A 85 -31.06 -41.43 -15.18
CA ASP A 85 -30.76 -41.45 -16.62
C ASP A 85 -31.80 -40.65 -17.43
N ASP A 86 -31.59 -40.54 -18.74
CA ASP A 86 -32.53 -39.88 -19.66
C ASP A 86 -33.96 -40.47 -19.60
N LEU A 87 -34.11 -41.74 -19.19
CA LEU A 87 -35.42 -42.39 -19.05
C LEU A 87 -36.11 -41.99 -17.74
N SER A 88 -35.32 -41.60 -16.73
CA SER A 88 -35.79 -41.06 -15.46
C SER A 88 -36.26 -39.61 -15.61
N GLY A 89 -35.66 -38.86 -16.54
CA GLY A 89 -35.98 -37.44 -16.79
C GLY A 89 -34.95 -36.47 -16.23
N ALA A 90 -33.92 -37.00 -15.55
CA ALA A 90 -32.81 -36.22 -15.03
C ALA A 90 -32.02 -35.54 -16.16
N THR A 91 -31.65 -34.28 -15.97
CA THR A 91 -30.83 -33.56 -16.96
C THR A 91 -29.34 -33.77 -16.69
N PRO A 92 -28.47 -33.66 -17.72
CA PRO A 92 -27.01 -33.61 -17.51
C PRO A 92 -26.59 -32.51 -16.52
N SER A 93 -27.31 -31.38 -16.55
CA SER A 93 -27.48 -30.36 -15.49
C SER A 93 -27.30 -30.90 -14.08
N GLU A 94 -28.31 -31.68 -13.71
CA GLU A 94 -28.58 -32.13 -12.36
C GLU A 94 -27.58 -33.19 -11.90
N VAL A 95 -27.36 -34.22 -12.73
CA VAL A 95 -26.51 -35.35 -12.35
C VAL A 95 -25.03 -35.00 -12.36
N SER A 96 -24.59 -34.10 -13.25
CA SER A 96 -23.19 -33.65 -13.27
C SER A 96 -22.90 -32.78 -12.04
N ALA A 97 -23.70 -31.77 -11.74
CA ALA A 97 -23.48 -30.93 -10.56
C ALA A 97 -23.49 -31.76 -9.25
N TYR A 98 -24.43 -32.70 -9.11
CA TYR A 98 -24.44 -33.63 -7.96
C TYR A 98 -23.13 -34.41 -7.86
N TYR A 99 -22.71 -35.04 -8.96
CA TYR A 99 -21.53 -35.88 -8.99
C TYR A 99 -20.27 -35.08 -8.67
N GLN A 100 -20.06 -33.95 -9.36
CA GLN A 100 -18.86 -33.13 -9.23
C GLN A 100 -18.75 -32.49 -7.83
N GLN A 101 -19.86 -32.05 -7.21
CA GLN A 101 -19.79 -31.57 -5.82
C GLN A 101 -19.27 -32.65 -4.85
N ASN A 102 -19.71 -33.91 -5.00
CA ASN A 102 -19.22 -34.98 -4.16
C ASN A 102 -17.73 -35.29 -4.42
N VAL A 103 -17.23 -35.09 -5.65
CA VAL A 103 -15.80 -35.21 -5.97
C VAL A 103 -14.96 -34.18 -5.21
N VAL A 104 -15.33 -32.89 -5.27
CA VAL A 104 -14.60 -31.83 -4.53
C VAL A 104 -14.77 -31.96 -3.02
N HIS A 105 -15.93 -32.41 -2.53
CA HIS A 105 -16.12 -32.73 -1.13
C HIS A 105 -15.13 -33.82 -0.67
N ASP A 106 -15.08 -34.97 -1.38
CA ASP A 106 -14.17 -36.05 -1.05
C ASP A 106 -12.69 -35.63 -1.15
N TYR A 107 -12.34 -34.81 -2.13
CA TYR A 107 -11.00 -34.26 -2.28
C TYR A 107 -10.62 -33.36 -1.09
N MET A 108 -11.49 -32.44 -0.69
CA MET A 108 -11.30 -31.61 0.52
C MET A 108 -11.07 -32.47 1.77
N LYS A 109 -11.78 -33.60 1.91
CA LYS A 109 -11.59 -34.54 3.04
C LYS A 109 -10.22 -35.21 3.06
N THR A 110 -9.48 -35.24 1.94
CA THR A 110 -8.10 -35.77 1.92
C THR A 110 -7.12 -34.85 2.65
N HIS A 111 -7.36 -33.53 2.58
CA HIS A 111 -6.56 -32.50 3.23
C HIS A 111 -7.07 -32.17 4.64
N PHE A 112 -8.39 -32.07 4.80
CA PHE A 112 -9.04 -31.66 6.05
C PHE A 112 -9.96 -32.74 6.61
N ALA A 113 -9.44 -33.96 6.83
CA ALA A 113 -10.24 -35.11 7.26
C ALA A 113 -11.07 -34.89 8.54
N GLY A 114 -10.60 -34.02 9.45
CA GLY A 114 -11.27 -33.68 10.71
C GLY A 114 -12.34 -32.58 10.62
N PHE A 115 -12.39 -31.84 9.50
CA PHE A 115 -13.39 -30.81 9.26
C PHE A 115 -14.73 -31.44 8.87
N THR A 116 -15.83 -31.00 9.49
CA THR A 116 -17.18 -31.54 9.22
C THR A 116 -18.20 -30.44 8.93
N GLY A 117 -17.77 -29.18 8.73
CA GLY A 117 -18.69 -28.05 8.53
C GLY A 117 -19.52 -28.18 7.26
N LEU A 118 -18.92 -28.78 6.22
CA LEU A 118 -19.57 -29.08 4.94
C LEU A 118 -20.05 -30.53 4.81
N ASP A 119 -20.05 -31.32 5.90
CA ASP A 119 -20.66 -32.66 5.92
C ASP A 119 -22.21 -32.53 6.02
N ILE A 120 -22.79 -31.81 5.07
CA ILE A 120 -24.21 -31.44 5.01
C ILE A 120 -24.76 -31.66 3.60
N ASP A 121 -26.06 -31.87 3.48
CA ASP A 121 -26.77 -31.97 2.20
C ASP A 121 -26.89 -30.60 1.50
N GLN A 122 -25.76 -30.02 1.11
CA GLN A 122 -25.69 -28.66 0.59
C GLN A 122 -26.56 -28.52 -0.66
N LEU A 123 -27.28 -27.41 -0.73
CA LEU A 123 -28.19 -27.13 -1.84
C LEU A 123 -27.39 -26.75 -3.10
N ILE A 124 -27.67 -27.44 -4.19
CA ILE A 124 -27.20 -27.12 -5.54
C ILE A 124 -28.43 -26.67 -6.35
N ARG A 125 -28.36 -25.48 -6.95
CA ARG A 125 -29.38 -25.01 -7.89
C ARG A 125 -28.83 -25.05 -9.31
N VAL A 126 -29.48 -25.78 -10.19
CA VAL A 126 -29.10 -25.85 -11.61
C VAL A 126 -30.20 -25.26 -12.50
N ASP A 127 -29.83 -24.97 -13.75
CA ASP A 127 -30.71 -24.41 -14.78
C ASP A 127 -31.50 -23.18 -14.30
N ARG A 128 -30.81 -22.27 -13.59
CA ARG A 128 -31.39 -20.99 -13.16
C ARG A 128 -31.60 -20.08 -14.37
N THR A 129 -32.66 -19.28 -14.33
CA THR A 129 -33.13 -18.45 -15.46
C THR A 129 -33.24 -16.96 -15.14
N ASP A 130 -32.69 -16.56 -13.99
CA ASP A 130 -32.61 -15.17 -13.51
C ASP A 130 -31.24 -14.51 -13.78
N GLY A 131 -30.47 -15.09 -14.68
CA GLY A 131 -29.17 -14.63 -15.16
C GLY A 131 -28.66 -15.55 -16.27
N GLU A 132 -27.50 -15.23 -16.81
CA GLU A 132 -26.86 -15.97 -17.91
C GLU A 132 -25.34 -15.93 -17.74
N CYS A 133 -24.62 -16.89 -18.35
CA CYS A 133 -23.15 -16.90 -18.43
C CYS A 133 -22.41 -16.69 -17.09
N ASN A 134 -22.89 -17.32 -16.01
CA ASN A 134 -22.26 -17.20 -14.71
C ASN A 134 -22.54 -18.42 -13.80
N ALA A 135 -21.87 -18.50 -12.67
CA ALA A 135 -22.23 -19.34 -11.53
C ALA A 135 -21.90 -18.55 -10.24
N PHE A 136 -22.42 -18.98 -9.09
CA PHE A 136 -22.06 -18.33 -7.82
C PHE A 136 -22.38 -19.19 -6.59
N TYR A 137 -21.56 -19.01 -5.55
CA TYR A 137 -21.83 -19.36 -4.17
C TYR A 137 -22.50 -18.20 -3.42
N ASP A 138 -23.59 -18.46 -2.70
CA ASP A 138 -24.34 -17.43 -1.96
C ASP A 138 -24.14 -17.47 -0.44
N GLY A 139 -23.13 -18.20 0.05
CA GLY A 139 -22.90 -18.44 1.47
C GLY A 139 -23.67 -19.64 2.03
N ALA A 140 -24.51 -20.31 1.23
CA ALA A 140 -25.25 -21.49 1.66
C ALA A 140 -25.45 -22.54 0.54
N SER A 141 -25.43 -22.11 -0.71
CA SER A 141 -25.71 -22.94 -1.89
C SER A 141 -24.85 -22.53 -3.07
N ILE A 142 -24.58 -23.49 -3.94
CA ILE A 142 -23.95 -23.24 -5.24
C ILE A 142 -25.02 -23.19 -6.33
N ASN A 143 -24.88 -22.24 -7.25
CA ASN A 143 -25.94 -21.82 -8.17
C ASN A 143 -25.42 -21.73 -9.59
N PHE A 144 -26.07 -22.43 -10.51
CA PHE A 144 -25.66 -22.54 -11.91
C PHE A 144 -26.79 -22.11 -12.85
N TYR A 145 -26.45 -21.31 -13.86
CA TYR A 145 -27.38 -20.83 -14.86
C TYR A 145 -27.58 -21.84 -15.99
N GLU A 146 -28.77 -21.80 -16.61
CA GLU A 146 -29.05 -22.58 -17.82
C GLU A 146 -28.22 -22.08 -19.02
N ALA A 147 -28.25 -22.84 -20.12
CA ALA A 147 -27.59 -22.41 -21.35
C ALA A 147 -28.32 -21.21 -21.97
N ASP A 148 -27.75 -20.02 -21.83
CA ASP A 148 -28.19 -18.78 -22.46
C ASP A 148 -27.00 -17.81 -22.65
N GLY A 149 -27.22 -16.66 -23.29
CA GLY A 149 -26.18 -15.62 -23.45
C GLY A 149 -24.99 -16.02 -24.36
N GLY A 150 -25.01 -17.23 -24.92
CA GLY A 150 -23.91 -17.82 -25.68
C GLY A 150 -23.09 -18.85 -24.90
N CYS A 151 -23.39 -19.06 -23.62
CA CYS A 151 -22.70 -20.01 -22.75
C CYS A 151 -23.48 -21.34 -22.65
N PRO A 152 -22.79 -22.49 -22.52
CA PRO A 152 -23.42 -23.72 -22.04
C PRO A 152 -23.95 -23.56 -20.62
N ALA A 153 -24.81 -24.48 -20.17
CA ALA A 153 -25.25 -24.50 -18.77
C ALA A 153 -24.03 -24.67 -17.84
N THR A 154 -23.88 -23.80 -16.83
CA THR A 154 -22.63 -23.69 -16.08
C THR A 154 -22.37 -24.86 -15.14
N ALA A 155 -23.41 -25.62 -14.79
CA ALA A 155 -23.31 -26.88 -14.05
C ALA A 155 -22.66 -28.05 -14.83
N LEU A 156 -22.42 -27.87 -16.14
CA LEU A 156 -21.76 -28.88 -16.99
C LEU A 156 -20.22 -28.80 -16.95
N PHE A 157 -19.66 -27.79 -16.29
CA PHE A 157 -18.23 -27.61 -16.13
C PHE A 157 -17.83 -28.09 -14.74
N ASN A 158 -17.05 -29.16 -14.65
CA ASN A 158 -16.65 -29.72 -13.36
C ASN A 158 -15.82 -28.73 -12.54
N ASP A 159 -14.86 -28.07 -13.17
CA ASP A 159 -14.02 -27.03 -12.57
C ASP A 159 -14.81 -25.81 -12.08
N VAL A 160 -15.88 -25.40 -12.77
CA VAL A 160 -16.80 -24.37 -12.25
C VAL A 160 -17.53 -24.90 -11.02
N VAL A 161 -18.00 -26.16 -11.00
CA VAL A 161 -18.64 -26.73 -9.80
C VAL A 161 -17.64 -26.80 -8.63
N PHE A 162 -16.38 -27.17 -8.90
CA PHE A 162 -15.32 -27.21 -7.90
C PHE A 162 -15.01 -25.81 -7.37
N HIS A 163 -14.92 -24.80 -8.24
CA HIS A 163 -14.71 -23.41 -7.88
C HIS A 163 -15.82 -22.88 -6.95
N GLU A 164 -17.10 -23.06 -7.32
CA GLU A 164 -18.21 -22.59 -6.51
C GLU A 164 -18.27 -23.27 -5.13
N TYR A 165 -17.98 -24.56 -5.07
CA TYR A 165 -17.87 -25.27 -3.80
C TYR A 165 -16.63 -24.82 -3.01
N GLY A 166 -15.55 -24.50 -3.72
CA GLY A 166 -14.28 -23.96 -3.22
C GLY A 166 -14.48 -22.69 -2.40
N HIS A 167 -15.39 -21.79 -2.81
CA HIS A 167 -15.75 -20.65 -1.95
C HIS A 167 -16.29 -21.09 -0.59
N GLY A 168 -17.17 -22.10 -0.54
CA GLY A 168 -17.66 -22.66 0.71
C GLY A 168 -16.54 -23.27 1.56
N ILE A 169 -15.59 -23.96 0.94
CA ILE A 169 -14.40 -24.49 1.61
C ILE A 169 -13.58 -23.35 2.22
N ASN A 170 -13.29 -22.31 1.43
CA ASN A 170 -12.50 -21.15 1.86
C ASN A 170 -13.07 -20.55 3.15
N TYR A 171 -14.37 -20.26 3.21
CA TYR A 171 -14.99 -19.69 4.41
C TYR A 171 -15.02 -20.66 5.59
N ASP A 172 -15.54 -21.87 5.38
CA ASP A 172 -15.89 -22.74 6.50
C ASP A 172 -14.67 -23.48 7.08
N VAL A 173 -13.66 -23.81 6.26
CA VAL A 173 -12.41 -24.39 6.75
C VAL A 173 -11.58 -23.34 7.50
N TYR A 174 -11.51 -22.09 7.02
CA TYR A 174 -10.83 -21.03 7.79
C TYR A 174 -11.46 -20.82 9.16
N ASP A 175 -12.80 -20.73 9.24
CA ASP A 175 -13.51 -20.58 10.51
C ASP A 175 -13.23 -21.78 11.45
N TYR A 176 -13.20 -23.00 10.89
CA TYR A 176 -12.83 -24.21 11.64
C TYR A 176 -11.40 -24.16 12.20
N LEU A 177 -10.45 -23.62 11.43
CA LEU A 177 -9.05 -23.45 11.84
C LEU A 177 -8.86 -22.25 12.80
N GLY A 178 -9.91 -21.45 13.01
CA GLY A 178 -9.91 -20.31 13.93
C GLY A 178 -9.58 -18.96 13.29
N GLY A 179 -9.51 -18.91 11.96
CA GLY A 179 -9.33 -17.70 11.16
C GLY A 179 -10.65 -17.08 10.72
N SER A 180 -10.56 -16.01 9.92
CA SER A 180 -11.70 -15.38 9.26
C SER A 180 -11.31 -15.02 7.84
N TRP A 181 -12.16 -15.30 6.86
CA TRP A 181 -11.89 -14.99 5.45
C TRP A 181 -12.36 -13.58 5.08
N ASN A 182 -11.47 -12.71 4.57
CA ASN A 182 -11.83 -11.34 4.21
C ASN A 182 -11.14 -10.76 2.95
N ASN A 183 -10.38 -11.57 2.20
CA ASN A 183 -9.77 -11.16 0.93
C ASN A 183 -10.52 -11.82 -0.26
N GLY A 184 -11.00 -10.98 -1.18
CA GLY A 184 -11.75 -11.44 -2.35
C GLY A 184 -10.88 -12.08 -3.43
N ALA A 185 -9.73 -11.47 -3.76
CA ALA A 185 -8.80 -11.98 -4.76
C ALA A 185 -8.22 -13.35 -4.36
N LEU A 186 -7.82 -13.49 -3.10
CA LEU A 186 -7.44 -14.81 -2.55
C LEU A 186 -8.61 -15.80 -2.63
N GLY A 187 -9.83 -15.33 -2.39
CA GLY A 187 -11.06 -16.14 -2.47
C GLY A 187 -11.28 -16.75 -3.84
N GLU A 188 -11.12 -15.97 -4.90
CA GLU A 188 -11.19 -16.41 -6.29
C GLU A 188 -10.02 -17.34 -6.64
N GLY A 189 -8.79 -16.94 -6.32
CA GLY A 189 -7.59 -17.73 -6.64
C GLY A 189 -7.57 -19.11 -5.96
N TYR A 190 -8.00 -19.20 -4.69
CA TYR A 190 -8.09 -20.48 -3.98
C TYR A 190 -9.25 -21.35 -4.48
N ALA A 191 -10.35 -20.73 -4.94
CA ALA A 191 -11.43 -21.47 -5.60
C ALA A 191 -10.96 -22.09 -6.93
N ASP A 192 -10.11 -21.37 -7.68
CA ASP A 192 -9.45 -21.89 -8.88
C ASP A 192 -8.46 -23.02 -8.57
N LEU A 193 -7.70 -22.92 -7.49
CA LEU A 193 -6.81 -24.00 -7.04
C LEU A 193 -7.56 -25.30 -6.73
N TRP A 194 -8.75 -25.25 -6.13
CA TRP A 194 -9.58 -26.47 -5.99
C TRP A 194 -9.90 -27.11 -7.35
N GLY A 195 -10.22 -26.29 -8.35
CA GLY A 195 -10.44 -26.73 -9.72
C GLY A 195 -9.19 -27.37 -10.35
N MET A 196 -8.05 -26.67 -10.29
CA MET A 196 -6.78 -27.11 -10.87
C MET A 196 -6.23 -28.37 -10.18
N CYS A 197 -6.29 -28.44 -8.85
CA CYS A 197 -5.77 -29.57 -8.08
C CYS A 197 -6.55 -30.86 -8.33
N ILE A 198 -7.87 -30.78 -8.57
CA ILE A 198 -8.70 -31.96 -8.87
C ILE A 198 -8.57 -32.37 -10.34
N THR A 199 -8.51 -31.41 -11.25
CA THR A 199 -8.46 -31.69 -12.70
C THR A 199 -7.06 -31.92 -13.24
N GLU A 200 -6.02 -31.54 -12.48
CA GLU A 200 -4.61 -31.49 -12.88
C GLU A 200 -4.45 -30.74 -14.23
N ASN A 201 -5.16 -29.62 -14.36
CA ASN A 201 -5.24 -28.85 -15.60
C ASN A 201 -5.16 -27.34 -15.31
N PRO A 202 -4.22 -26.61 -15.94
CA PRO A 202 -4.08 -25.17 -15.77
C PRO A 202 -5.17 -24.35 -16.48
N ASN A 203 -6.03 -25.00 -17.26
CA ASN A 203 -7.04 -24.34 -18.08
C ASN A 203 -8.44 -24.56 -17.53
N LEU A 204 -9.01 -23.54 -16.89
CA LEU A 204 -10.33 -23.62 -16.26
C LEU A 204 -11.46 -23.21 -17.21
N ALA A 205 -12.59 -23.90 -17.08
CA ALA A 205 -13.86 -23.67 -17.73
C ALA A 205 -13.75 -23.59 -19.28
N ASN A 206 -12.99 -24.50 -19.88
CA ASN A 206 -12.81 -24.57 -21.33
C ASN A 206 -14.16 -24.57 -22.09
N GLY A 207 -14.38 -23.54 -22.92
CA GLY A 207 -15.60 -23.35 -23.69
C GLY A 207 -16.69 -22.54 -23.01
N PHE A 208 -16.40 -21.84 -21.90
CA PHE A 208 -17.39 -21.08 -21.10
C PHE A 208 -18.24 -20.13 -21.94
N PHE A 209 -17.63 -19.28 -22.76
CA PHE A 209 -18.34 -18.35 -23.67
C PHE A 209 -18.63 -18.94 -25.06
N GLY A 210 -18.63 -20.27 -25.18
CA GLY A 210 -18.68 -20.99 -26.45
C GLY A 210 -17.32 -21.05 -27.16
N GLY A 211 -17.10 -22.11 -27.94
CA GLY A 211 -15.80 -22.38 -28.58
C GLY A 211 -14.99 -23.42 -27.82
N SER A 212 -13.66 -23.28 -27.77
CA SER A 212 -12.76 -24.27 -27.15
C SER A 212 -11.69 -23.67 -26.23
N GLY A 213 -11.69 -22.36 -26.01
CA GLY A 213 -10.69 -21.70 -25.16
C GLY A 213 -11.10 -21.66 -23.68
N PRO A 214 -10.14 -21.52 -22.76
CA PRO A 214 -10.38 -21.41 -21.33
C PRO A 214 -11.03 -20.07 -20.94
N LEU A 215 -11.62 -20.03 -19.76
CA LEU A 215 -11.97 -18.78 -19.07
C LEU A 215 -10.74 -18.16 -18.40
N ARG A 216 -9.91 -19.00 -17.76
CA ARG A 216 -8.63 -18.65 -17.12
C ARG A 216 -7.57 -19.69 -17.47
N GLU A 217 -6.35 -19.23 -17.73
CA GLU A 217 -5.22 -20.02 -18.25
C GLU A 217 -3.97 -19.75 -17.40
N TYR A 218 -3.49 -20.78 -16.70
CA TYR A 218 -2.33 -20.69 -15.79
C TYR A 218 -1.02 -21.22 -16.40
N ASP A 219 -1.05 -21.79 -17.61
CA ASP A 219 0.13 -22.18 -18.39
C ASP A 219 0.54 -21.12 -19.44
N ALA A 220 0.11 -19.87 -19.21
CA ALA A 220 0.44 -18.70 -20.01
C ALA A 220 1.58 -17.86 -19.38
N ALA A 221 1.77 -16.62 -19.86
CA ALA A 221 2.69 -15.71 -19.18
C ALA A 221 2.13 -15.37 -17.78
N PRO A 222 2.94 -15.50 -16.71
CA PRO A 222 2.52 -15.17 -15.35
C PRO A 222 1.96 -13.75 -15.23
N LYS A 223 0.92 -13.61 -14.40
CA LYS A 223 0.47 -12.30 -13.94
C LYS A 223 1.31 -11.87 -12.75
N VAL A 224 1.82 -10.64 -12.77
CA VAL A 224 2.83 -10.16 -11.82
C VAL A 224 2.24 -9.10 -10.89
N TYR A 225 2.42 -9.28 -9.58
CA TYR A 225 2.11 -8.25 -8.59
C TYR A 225 3.26 -7.23 -8.48
N PRO A 226 2.96 -5.92 -8.34
CA PRO A 226 1.63 -5.29 -8.39
C PRO A 226 1.17 -4.90 -9.81
N GLU A 227 1.99 -5.12 -10.85
CA GLU A 227 1.78 -4.59 -12.20
C GLU A 227 0.45 -4.99 -12.85
N ASP A 228 -0.03 -6.21 -12.58
CA ASP A 228 -1.25 -6.76 -13.15
C ASP A 228 -2.47 -6.66 -12.21
N LEU A 229 -2.37 -5.92 -11.10
CA LEU A 229 -3.54 -5.61 -10.26
C LEU A 229 -4.52 -4.68 -10.99
N LEU A 230 -5.79 -5.09 -11.04
CA LEU A 230 -6.89 -4.35 -11.65
C LEU A 230 -7.91 -3.83 -10.63
N GLY A 231 -7.80 -4.25 -9.35
CA GLY A 231 -8.81 -3.97 -8.32
C GLY A 231 -10.09 -4.78 -8.52
N GLU A 232 -9.97 -5.91 -9.23
CA GLU A 232 -11.06 -6.80 -9.61
C GLU A 232 -10.68 -8.22 -9.15
N VAL A 233 -11.48 -8.78 -8.24
CA VAL A 233 -11.09 -9.98 -7.49
C VAL A 233 -10.81 -11.20 -8.36
N HIS A 234 -11.52 -11.38 -9.48
CA HIS A 234 -11.29 -12.54 -10.35
C HIS A 234 -9.98 -12.38 -11.13
N ALA A 235 -9.69 -11.17 -11.61
CA ALA A 235 -8.45 -10.89 -12.32
C ALA A 235 -7.22 -10.92 -11.39
N ASP A 236 -7.35 -10.36 -10.20
CA ASP A 236 -6.27 -10.25 -9.20
C ASP A 236 -5.98 -11.61 -8.56
N GLY A 237 -7.01 -12.45 -8.36
CA GLY A 237 -6.87 -13.81 -7.83
C GLY A 237 -6.07 -14.76 -8.72
N GLU A 238 -5.96 -14.47 -10.02
CA GLU A 238 -5.13 -15.26 -10.94
C GLU A 238 -3.62 -15.18 -10.61
N ILE A 239 -3.16 -14.12 -9.92
CA ILE A 239 -1.76 -13.97 -9.53
C ILE A 239 -1.37 -15.08 -8.53
N ILE A 240 -2.10 -15.21 -7.43
CA ILE A 240 -1.79 -16.20 -6.40
C ILE A 240 -2.10 -17.64 -6.85
N ALA A 241 -3.14 -17.83 -7.67
CA ALA A 241 -3.44 -19.14 -8.25
C ALA A 241 -2.33 -19.60 -9.23
N GLY A 242 -1.82 -18.67 -10.06
CA GLY A 242 -0.69 -18.95 -10.95
C GLY A 242 0.59 -19.27 -10.17
N ALA A 243 0.90 -18.52 -9.11
CA ALA A 243 2.08 -18.79 -8.29
C ALA A 243 2.09 -20.22 -7.73
N TRP A 244 0.94 -20.71 -7.26
CA TRP A 244 0.80 -22.09 -6.83
C TRP A 244 0.85 -23.10 -7.99
N TRP A 245 0.33 -22.76 -9.17
CA TRP A 245 0.51 -23.61 -10.36
C TRP A 245 1.99 -23.77 -10.72
N ASP A 246 2.76 -22.68 -10.72
CA ASP A 246 4.20 -22.72 -11.01
C ASP A 246 5.00 -23.49 -9.95
N VAL A 247 4.53 -23.52 -8.69
CA VAL A 247 5.08 -24.43 -7.66
C VAL A 247 4.92 -25.89 -8.10
N ALA A 248 3.76 -26.28 -8.65
CA ALA A 248 3.55 -27.63 -9.15
C ALA A 248 4.48 -27.95 -10.34
N GLU A 249 4.69 -27.00 -11.26
CA GLU A 249 5.65 -27.15 -12.36
C GLU A 249 7.07 -27.35 -11.84
N ASN A 250 7.49 -26.53 -10.86
CA ASN A 250 8.80 -26.65 -10.20
C ASN A 250 8.97 -27.95 -9.41
N PHE A 251 7.88 -28.56 -8.93
CA PHE A 251 7.87 -29.89 -8.33
C PHE A 251 7.89 -31.03 -9.38
N GLY A 252 8.05 -30.70 -10.65
CA GLY A 252 8.11 -31.65 -11.75
C GLY A 252 6.74 -32.07 -12.27
N ASP A 253 5.83 -31.10 -12.36
CA ASP A 253 4.41 -31.24 -12.72
C ASP A 253 3.60 -32.05 -11.69
N ASP A 254 4.03 -32.08 -10.41
CA ASP A 254 3.34 -32.78 -9.33
C ASP A 254 2.33 -31.87 -8.61
N VAL A 255 1.16 -31.75 -9.22
CA VAL A 255 0.04 -30.93 -8.71
C VAL A 255 -0.44 -31.42 -7.35
N GLN A 256 -0.37 -32.72 -7.06
CA GLN A 256 -0.83 -33.26 -5.78
C GLN A 256 0.15 -32.93 -4.64
N GLU A 257 1.46 -33.00 -4.91
CA GLU A 257 2.47 -32.57 -3.94
C GLU A 257 2.39 -31.07 -3.66
N MET A 258 2.13 -30.24 -4.67
CA MET A 258 1.82 -28.83 -4.48
C MET A 258 0.56 -28.64 -3.64
N ALA A 259 -0.52 -29.38 -3.93
CA ALA A 259 -1.78 -29.26 -3.20
C ALA A 259 -1.65 -29.65 -1.71
N GLU A 260 -0.82 -30.65 -1.39
CA GLU A 260 -0.49 -31.01 0.00
C GLU A 260 0.21 -29.84 0.71
N LEU A 261 1.25 -29.25 0.09
CA LEU A 261 1.94 -28.09 0.64
C LEU A 261 1.00 -26.88 0.80
N TRP A 262 0.23 -26.56 -0.25
CA TRP A 262 -0.77 -25.49 -0.25
C TRP A 262 -1.76 -25.67 0.89
N ALA A 263 -2.32 -26.86 1.08
CA ALA A 263 -3.27 -27.14 2.15
C ALA A 263 -2.66 -26.98 3.56
N GLU A 264 -1.37 -27.28 3.74
CA GLU A 264 -0.68 -27.06 5.02
C GLU A 264 -0.58 -25.56 5.38
N THR A 265 -0.44 -24.67 4.39
CA THR A 265 -0.41 -23.21 4.63
C THR A 265 -1.71 -22.68 5.26
N TRP A 266 -2.84 -23.37 5.08
CA TRP A 266 -4.12 -22.97 5.66
C TRP A 266 -4.11 -23.02 7.19
N LEU A 267 -3.24 -23.83 7.80
CA LEU A 267 -3.15 -23.98 9.27
C LEU A 267 -2.78 -22.67 9.99
N ALA A 268 -2.04 -21.80 9.31
CA ALA A 268 -1.66 -20.49 9.84
C ALA A 268 -2.75 -19.44 9.65
N THR A 269 -3.74 -19.71 8.80
CA THR A 269 -4.82 -18.80 8.44
C THR A 269 -4.33 -17.39 8.03
N PRO A 270 -3.30 -17.25 7.16
CA PRO A 270 -2.82 -15.93 6.73
C PRO A 270 -3.97 -15.13 6.10
N MET A 271 -4.17 -13.88 6.53
CA MET A 271 -5.28 -13.08 6.03
C MET A 271 -5.05 -11.59 6.21
N GLN A 272 -5.30 -10.83 5.14
CA GLN A 272 -5.33 -9.38 5.11
C GLN A 272 -6.57 -8.92 4.34
N PRO A 273 -7.19 -7.77 4.68
CA PRO A 273 -8.31 -7.26 3.90
C PRO A 273 -7.89 -6.92 2.46
N GLY A 274 -8.86 -6.94 1.55
CA GLY A 274 -8.63 -6.56 0.14
C GLY A 274 -7.90 -5.22 0.00
N GLY A 275 -7.00 -5.13 -0.98
CA GLY A 275 -6.07 -4.01 -1.16
C GLY A 275 -4.71 -4.20 -0.46
N ASN A 276 -4.52 -5.31 0.26
CA ASN A 276 -3.25 -5.69 0.90
C ASN A 276 -2.69 -7.00 0.32
N GLU A 277 -2.97 -7.27 -0.96
CA GLU A 277 -2.57 -8.48 -1.67
C GLU A 277 -1.05 -8.72 -1.58
N GLY A 278 -0.22 -7.67 -1.66
CA GLY A 278 1.23 -7.80 -1.56
C GLY A 278 1.70 -8.42 -0.25
N GLN A 279 1.22 -7.90 0.89
CA GLN A 279 1.54 -8.47 2.20
C GLN A 279 0.95 -9.87 2.35
N LEU A 280 -0.32 -10.05 1.95
CA LEU A 280 -0.98 -11.35 2.05
C LEU A 280 -0.28 -12.45 1.27
N TYR A 281 0.15 -12.16 0.04
CA TYR A 281 0.84 -13.13 -0.81
C TYR A 281 2.23 -13.45 -0.28
N SER A 282 2.93 -12.45 0.27
CA SER A 282 4.22 -12.65 0.94
C SER A 282 4.07 -13.48 2.22
N ASP A 283 3.00 -13.25 3.00
CA ASP A 283 2.64 -14.07 4.17
C ASP A 283 2.39 -15.53 3.74
N ILE A 284 1.65 -15.75 2.65
CA ILE A 284 1.39 -17.10 2.12
C ILE A 284 2.68 -17.80 1.66
N LEU A 285 3.57 -17.08 0.98
CA LEU A 285 4.89 -17.61 0.59
C LEU A 285 5.68 -18.04 1.84
N LEU A 286 5.70 -17.21 2.88
CA LEU A 286 6.35 -17.57 4.13
C LEU A 286 5.73 -18.82 4.78
N GLU A 287 4.41 -18.93 4.81
CA GLU A 287 3.73 -20.11 5.36
C GLU A 287 4.02 -21.37 4.53
N ALA A 288 4.20 -21.25 3.21
CA ALA A 288 4.67 -22.36 2.37
C ALA A 288 6.07 -22.82 2.77
N LEU A 289 6.98 -21.89 3.06
CA LEU A 289 8.32 -22.23 3.57
C LEU A 289 8.27 -22.85 4.96
N ILE A 290 7.43 -22.34 5.87
CA ILE A 290 7.24 -22.92 7.20
C ILE A 290 6.68 -24.35 7.13
N ALA A 291 5.76 -24.61 6.20
CA ALA A 291 5.22 -25.95 5.96
C ALA A 291 6.26 -26.91 5.35
N ASP A 292 7.12 -26.42 4.45
CA ASP A 292 8.19 -27.22 3.85
C ASP A 292 9.36 -27.51 4.80
N ASP A 293 9.58 -26.68 5.82
CA ASP A 293 10.68 -26.79 6.78
C ASP A 293 10.70 -28.13 7.55
N ASP A 294 11.86 -28.81 7.56
CA ASP A 294 12.03 -30.13 8.14
C ASP A 294 12.57 -30.13 9.59
N ASN A 295 13.00 -28.96 10.08
CA ASN A 295 13.77 -28.88 11.32
C ASN A 295 13.39 -27.72 12.28
N ALA A 296 12.42 -26.86 11.90
CA ALA A 296 11.99 -25.68 12.64
C ALA A 296 13.06 -24.57 12.75
N ASP A 297 13.94 -24.46 11.75
CA ASP A 297 15.02 -23.48 11.63
C ASP A 297 15.15 -22.97 10.18
N LEU A 298 14.31 -21.98 9.83
CA LEU A 298 14.34 -21.31 8.51
C LEU A 298 15.69 -20.68 8.13
N SER A 299 16.65 -20.55 9.06
CA SER A 299 17.93 -19.92 8.77
C SER A 299 18.90 -20.78 7.97
N ASP A 300 18.64 -22.09 7.83
CA ASP A 300 19.37 -22.97 6.92
C ASP A 300 18.60 -23.34 5.64
N GLY A 301 17.51 -22.62 5.37
CA GLY A 301 16.60 -22.81 4.24
C GLY A 301 15.59 -23.91 4.49
N THR A 302 14.81 -24.25 3.48
CA THR A 302 13.85 -25.36 3.50
C THR A 302 14.20 -26.38 2.40
N PRO A 303 13.78 -27.65 2.49
CA PRO A 303 14.06 -28.68 1.50
C PRO A 303 13.82 -28.29 0.03
N ARG A 304 12.79 -27.48 -0.23
CA ARG A 304 12.34 -27.03 -1.56
C ARG A 304 12.31 -25.51 -1.68
N PHE A 305 13.18 -24.82 -0.94
CA PHE A 305 13.22 -23.37 -0.87
C PHE A 305 13.27 -22.72 -2.26
N ASP A 306 14.19 -23.17 -3.12
CA ASP A 306 14.37 -22.61 -4.46
C ASP A 306 13.13 -22.87 -5.33
N GLU A 307 12.58 -24.08 -5.31
CA GLU A 307 11.39 -24.44 -6.10
C GLU A 307 10.16 -23.62 -5.73
N ILE A 308 9.95 -23.35 -4.44
CA ILE A 308 8.82 -22.55 -3.94
C ILE A 308 9.05 -21.07 -4.24
N THR A 309 10.18 -20.51 -3.83
CA THR A 309 10.43 -19.07 -3.93
C THR A 309 10.55 -18.59 -5.38
N THR A 310 11.13 -19.39 -6.28
CA THR A 310 11.22 -19.02 -7.69
C THR A 310 9.86 -18.98 -8.37
N ALA A 311 8.94 -19.92 -8.07
CA ALA A 311 7.58 -19.91 -8.59
C ALA A 311 6.81 -18.65 -8.17
N PHE A 312 6.83 -18.32 -6.87
CA PHE A 312 6.21 -17.07 -6.39
C PHE A 312 6.87 -15.83 -6.98
N CYS A 313 8.17 -15.89 -7.25
CA CYS A 313 8.89 -14.77 -7.83
C CYS A 313 8.50 -14.46 -9.27
N GLU A 314 8.13 -15.47 -10.07
CA GLU A 314 7.59 -15.25 -11.42
C GLU A 314 6.31 -14.39 -11.41
N HIS A 315 5.63 -14.36 -10.26
CA HIS A 315 4.44 -13.56 -9.99
C HIS A 315 4.71 -12.27 -9.20
N GLY A 316 5.97 -11.86 -9.03
CA GLY A 316 6.34 -10.64 -8.31
C GLY A 316 6.17 -10.72 -6.79
N ILE A 317 5.96 -11.92 -6.25
CA ILE A 317 5.78 -12.16 -4.81
C ILE A 317 7.13 -12.59 -4.22
N GLY A 318 7.72 -11.71 -3.41
CA GLY A 318 8.97 -11.96 -2.69
C GLY A 318 8.77 -12.15 -1.18
N LEU A 319 9.84 -12.48 -0.48
CA LEU A 319 9.82 -12.64 0.99
C LEU A 319 9.79 -11.31 1.75
N LEU A 320 9.96 -10.19 1.05
CA LEU A 320 9.90 -8.85 1.62
C LEU A 320 8.52 -8.23 1.33
N GLY A 321 7.49 -8.58 2.10
CA GLY A 321 6.10 -8.12 1.85
C GLY A 321 5.86 -6.63 2.07
N GLN A 322 6.40 -6.08 3.16
CA GLN A 322 6.54 -4.64 3.38
C GLN A 322 7.82 -4.38 4.15
N VAL A 323 8.59 -3.39 3.70
CA VAL A 323 9.74 -2.87 4.43
C VAL A 323 9.55 -1.38 4.60
N SER A 324 9.63 -0.92 5.84
CA SER A 324 9.79 0.49 6.13
C SER A 324 11.16 0.72 6.77
N THR A 325 11.57 1.98 6.88
CA THR A 325 12.87 2.32 7.44
C THR A 325 12.70 3.29 8.59
N ASP A 326 13.38 3.03 9.71
CA ASP A 326 13.77 4.09 10.63
C ASP A 326 15.07 4.70 10.10
N HIS A 327 14.91 5.79 9.35
CA HIS A 327 16.03 6.53 8.75
C HIS A 327 15.77 8.02 8.87
N GLU A 328 16.68 8.74 9.54
CA GLU A 328 16.74 10.19 9.43
C GLU A 328 17.27 10.57 8.04
N GLY A 329 16.38 10.48 7.05
CA GLY A 329 16.69 10.58 5.63
C GLY A 329 17.13 11.94 5.13
N THR A 330 17.45 12.90 6.00
CA THR A 330 18.08 14.14 5.56
C THR A 330 19.09 14.69 6.55
N LEU A 331 20.37 14.66 6.16
CA LEU A 331 21.46 15.22 6.94
C LEU A 331 21.60 16.72 6.65
N SER A 332 21.24 17.55 7.64
CA SER A 332 21.27 19.02 7.53
C SER A 332 22.69 19.62 7.46
N PHE A 333 23.69 18.94 8.00
CA PHE A 333 25.09 19.31 7.82
C PHE A 333 25.99 18.08 7.75
N VAL A 334 26.83 18.04 6.72
CA VAL A 334 27.89 17.05 6.56
C VAL A 334 29.20 17.78 6.25
N SER A 335 30.27 17.42 6.95
CA SER A 335 31.59 18.01 6.72
C SER A 335 32.15 17.59 5.36
N ALA A 336 32.76 18.53 4.64
CA ALA A 336 33.39 18.26 3.35
C ALA A 336 34.68 17.41 3.44
N ASP A 337 35.29 17.32 4.63
CA ASP A 337 36.60 16.68 4.82
C ASP A 337 36.53 15.20 5.26
N GLU A 338 35.34 14.69 5.59
CA GLU A 338 35.14 13.35 6.15
C GLU A 338 34.21 12.49 5.28
N PRO A 339 34.35 11.15 5.29
CA PRO A 339 33.35 10.27 4.71
C PRO A 339 31.97 10.46 5.35
N ILE A 340 30.94 10.26 4.54
CA ILE A 340 29.55 10.50 4.91
C ILE A 340 28.91 9.14 5.19
N SER A 341 28.75 8.84 6.47
CA SER A 341 28.17 7.58 6.94
C SER A 341 26.66 7.60 6.81
N ILE A 342 26.11 6.69 6.00
CA ILE A 342 24.67 6.44 5.88
C ILE A 342 24.35 5.14 6.61
N GLU A 343 23.48 5.23 7.61
CA GLU A 343 23.02 4.12 8.43
C GLU A 343 21.48 4.10 8.38
N VAL A 344 20.92 2.91 8.20
CA VAL A 344 19.48 2.67 8.10
C VAL A 344 19.10 1.44 8.91
N GLU A 345 18.03 1.53 9.67
CA GLU A 345 17.40 0.37 10.32
C GLU A 345 16.12 0.04 9.57
N LEU A 346 15.99 -1.21 9.11
CA LEU A 346 14.78 -1.68 8.46
C LEU A 346 13.80 -2.18 9.52
N ASP A 347 12.55 -1.74 9.43
CA ASP A 347 11.43 -2.36 10.12
C ASP A 347 10.86 -3.45 9.20
N ILE A 348 11.18 -4.69 9.55
CA ILE A 348 10.85 -5.88 8.77
C ILE A 348 10.67 -7.07 9.71
N ASP A 349 9.66 -7.89 9.44
CA ASP A 349 9.34 -9.06 10.28
C ASP A 349 10.42 -10.15 10.19
N TYR A 350 10.99 -10.37 9.00
CA TYR A 350 11.94 -11.45 8.72
C TYR A 350 13.22 -10.97 8.03
N PRO A 351 14.13 -10.30 8.76
CA PRO A 351 15.36 -9.75 8.19
C PRO A 351 16.32 -10.82 7.64
N LEU A 352 16.09 -12.10 7.97
CA LEU A 352 16.94 -13.21 7.54
C LEU A 352 16.86 -13.48 6.04
N PHE A 353 15.76 -13.08 5.39
CA PHE A 353 15.53 -13.30 3.95
C PHE A 353 16.03 -12.16 3.07
N ILE A 354 16.60 -11.10 3.64
CA ILE A 354 17.18 -10.00 2.85
C ILE A 354 18.41 -10.52 2.11
N GLY A 355 18.35 -10.46 0.78
CA GLY A 355 19.45 -10.86 -0.09
C GLY A 355 20.56 -9.82 -0.17
N TYR A 356 20.17 -8.56 -0.33
CA TYR A 356 21.09 -7.42 -0.38
C TYR A 356 20.44 -6.12 0.07
N MET A 357 21.29 -5.15 0.40
CA MET A 357 20.90 -3.77 0.62
C MET A 357 21.94 -2.88 -0.07
N ASP A 358 21.48 -2.07 -1.02
CA ASP A 358 22.31 -1.17 -1.80
C ASP A 358 21.81 0.27 -1.64
N MET A 359 22.74 1.20 -1.51
CA MET A 359 22.47 2.63 -1.62
C MET A 359 22.86 3.11 -3.01
N HIS A 360 21.95 3.82 -3.66
CA HIS A 360 22.18 4.49 -4.92
C HIS A 360 22.25 5.99 -4.67
N TYR A 361 23.40 6.62 -4.91
CA TYR A 361 23.59 8.05 -4.66
C TYR A 361 24.07 8.81 -5.91
N GLN A 362 23.75 10.10 -5.96
CA GLN A 362 24.11 11.02 -7.01
C GLN A 362 24.58 12.35 -6.42
N ILE A 363 25.51 13.01 -7.11
CA ILE A 363 26.12 14.27 -6.71
C ILE A 363 25.50 15.41 -7.53
N ASN A 364 24.95 16.42 -6.86
CA ASN A 364 24.31 17.61 -7.44
C ASN A 364 23.24 17.30 -8.50
N GLY A 365 22.43 16.26 -8.27
CA GLY A 365 21.30 15.90 -9.14
C GLY A 365 21.68 15.57 -10.59
N ALA A 366 22.96 15.33 -10.89
CA ALA A 366 23.47 15.18 -12.25
C ALA A 366 24.30 13.91 -12.42
N GLY A 367 24.11 13.21 -13.55
CA GLY A 367 24.90 12.04 -13.95
C GLY A 367 24.22 10.70 -13.68
N ALA A 368 24.97 9.61 -13.72
CA ALA A 368 24.46 8.28 -13.37
C ALA A 368 24.50 8.09 -11.85
N TRP A 369 23.52 7.36 -11.31
CA TRP A 369 23.55 6.87 -9.94
C TRP A 369 24.79 5.99 -9.70
N THR A 370 25.43 6.18 -8.56
CA THR A 370 26.52 5.31 -8.09
C THR A 370 25.96 4.37 -7.03
N THR A 371 26.13 3.07 -7.25
CA THR A 371 25.72 2.03 -6.29
C THR A 371 26.84 1.80 -5.28
N ALA A 372 26.48 1.79 -4.00
CA ALA A 372 27.33 1.41 -2.88
C ALA A 372 26.58 0.38 -2.04
N SER A 373 27.14 -0.83 -1.95
CA SER A 373 26.56 -1.87 -1.11
C SER A 373 26.66 -1.52 0.36
N MET A 374 25.61 -1.87 1.10
CA MET A 374 25.50 -1.64 2.53
C MET A 374 25.81 -2.93 3.29
N GLU A 375 26.61 -2.81 4.34
CA GLU A 375 26.99 -3.93 5.19
C GLU A 375 26.02 -4.04 6.36
N LEU A 376 25.55 -5.26 6.66
CA LEU A 376 24.76 -5.53 7.86
C LEU A 376 25.63 -5.34 9.11
N VAL A 377 25.24 -4.40 9.97
CA VAL A 377 25.92 -4.08 11.22
C VAL A 377 25.40 -4.97 12.35
N SER A 378 24.08 -5.02 12.53
CA SER A 378 23.39 -5.85 13.52
C SER A 378 21.88 -5.86 13.28
N GLY A 379 21.20 -6.98 13.53
CA GLY A 379 19.74 -7.04 13.42
C GLY A 379 19.29 -6.77 11.99
N SER A 380 18.63 -5.64 11.77
CA SER A 380 18.20 -5.10 10.47
C SER A 380 18.87 -3.75 10.14
N THR A 381 19.96 -3.40 10.85
CA THR A 381 20.70 -2.16 10.63
C THR A 381 21.80 -2.35 9.59
N TYR A 382 21.74 -1.58 8.51
CA TYR A 382 22.70 -1.57 7.42
C TYR A 382 23.46 -0.25 7.37
N LYS A 383 24.71 -0.31 6.93
CA LYS A 383 25.58 0.87 6.85
C LYS A 383 26.45 0.88 5.60
N THR A 384 26.65 2.06 5.03
CA THR A 384 27.68 2.32 4.02
C THR A 384 28.23 3.74 4.15
N ASP A 385 29.33 4.03 3.46
CA ASP A 385 29.96 5.35 3.45
C ASP A 385 30.00 5.93 2.03
N ILE A 386 29.62 7.19 1.88
CA ILE A 386 29.92 7.98 0.69
C ILE A 386 31.28 8.65 0.89
N PRO A 387 32.21 8.59 -0.08
CA PRO A 387 33.47 9.32 0.01
C PRO A 387 33.23 10.82 0.23
N ALA A 388 34.14 11.48 0.96
CA ALA A 388 34.10 12.93 1.19
C ALA A 388 33.85 13.71 -0.12
N GLN A 389 32.98 14.72 -0.05
CA GLN A 389 32.59 15.56 -1.17
C GLN A 389 32.97 17.02 -0.91
N GLU A 390 33.16 17.80 -1.97
CA GLU A 390 33.49 19.22 -1.86
C GLU A 390 32.34 19.99 -1.19
N ALA A 391 32.66 21.04 -0.44
CA ALA A 391 31.65 21.95 0.14
C ALA A 391 30.75 22.56 -0.94
N GLY A 392 29.47 22.75 -0.62
CA GLY A 392 28.43 23.17 -1.58
C GLY A 392 27.82 22.01 -2.38
N THR A 393 28.13 20.76 -2.02
CA THR A 393 27.56 19.58 -2.69
C THR A 393 26.24 19.17 -2.05
N ILE A 394 25.23 18.89 -2.88
CA ILE A 394 24.02 18.17 -2.47
C ILE A 394 24.13 16.74 -2.95
N ILE A 395 23.96 15.80 -2.03
CA ILE A 395 23.86 14.37 -2.35
C ILE A 395 22.39 14.01 -2.32
N SER A 396 21.93 13.35 -3.36
CA SER A 396 20.63 12.66 -3.39
C SER A 396 20.89 11.16 -3.32
N TYR A 397 20.10 10.42 -2.55
CA TYR A 397 20.24 8.96 -2.47
C TYR A 397 18.91 8.26 -2.21
N TYR A 398 18.78 7.05 -2.72
CA TYR A 398 17.73 6.09 -2.34
C TYR A 398 18.38 4.76 -2.00
N LEU A 399 17.62 3.90 -1.36
CA LEU A 399 18.02 2.58 -0.94
C LEU A 399 17.23 1.55 -1.73
N LYS A 400 17.86 0.41 -2.03
CA LYS A 400 17.24 -0.71 -2.73
C LYS A 400 17.56 -2.01 -2.00
N THR A 401 16.55 -2.83 -1.79
CA THR A 401 16.66 -4.14 -1.14
C THR A 401 15.78 -5.13 -1.86
N ALA A 402 16.17 -6.41 -1.85
CA ALA A 402 15.36 -7.51 -2.34
C ALA A 402 15.63 -8.75 -1.48
N ASP A 403 14.83 -9.79 -1.65
CA ASP A 403 15.15 -11.08 -1.04
C ASP A 403 16.37 -11.74 -1.70
N GLU A 404 16.80 -12.89 -1.17
CA GLU A 404 17.98 -13.62 -1.68
C GLU A 404 17.85 -14.13 -3.12
N ASN A 405 16.64 -14.16 -3.67
CA ASN A 405 16.36 -14.52 -5.06
C ASN A 405 16.26 -13.31 -5.99
N ASP A 406 16.55 -12.10 -5.50
CA ASP A 406 16.36 -10.83 -6.22
C ASP A 406 14.88 -10.57 -6.55
N CYS A 407 13.98 -11.06 -5.69
CA CYS A 407 12.54 -10.87 -5.82
C CYS A 407 11.97 -9.85 -4.85
N GLY A 408 10.83 -9.26 -5.23
CA GLY A 408 10.16 -8.23 -4.45
C GLY A 408 11.10 -7.04 -4.19
N GLU A 409 11.74 -6.52 -5.24
CA GLU A 409 12.64 -5.37 -5.11
C GLU A 409 11.87 -4.18 -4.50
N LEU A 410 12.35 -3.69 -3.35
CA LEU A 410 11.80 -2.54 -2.66
C LEU A 410 12.76 -1.36 -2.78
N VAL A 411 12.19 -0.19 -3.10
CA VAL A 411 12.92 1.08 -3.20
C VAL A 411 12.46 1.99 -2.08
N LEU A 412 13.42 2.55 -1.34
CA LEU A 412 13.17 3.37 -0.16
C LEU A 412 13.92 4.70 -0.35
N PRO A 413 13.21 5.84 -0.51
CA PRO A 413 11.76 6.00 -0.51
C PRO A 413 11.09 5.40 -1.74
N ILE A 414 9.82 4.99 -1.61
CA ILE A 414 9.05 4.38 -2.70
C ILE A 414 9.10 5.25 -3.97
N ASN A 415 9.37 4.60 -5.11
CA ASN A 415 9.46 5.22 -6.44
C ASN A 415 10.53 6.32 -6.60
N ALA A 416 11.52 6.40 -5.72
CA ALA A 416 12.63 7.36 -5.86
C ALA A 416 13.58 7.01 -7.04
N ASP A 417 13.51 5.79 -7.58
CA ASP A 417 14.34 5.29 -8.68
C ASP A 417 13.70 5.43 -10.07
N LEU A 418 12.44 5.89 -10.16
CA LEU A 418 11.74 6.02 -11.44
C LEU A 418 12.49 6.95 -12.40
N ALA A 419 12.54 6.56 -13.67
CA ALA A 419 13.19 7.36 -14.71
C ALA A 419 12.39 8.62 -15.10
N VAL A 420 11.08 8.62 -14.88
CA VAL A 420 10.17 9.71 -15.20
C VAL A 420 9.35 10.02 -13.96
N ASP A 421 9.39 11.28 -13.55
CA ASP A 421 8.66 11.82 -12.39
C ASP A 421 8.85 10.98 -11.11
N PRO A 422 10.11 10.76 -10.68
CA PRO A 422 10.43 10.02 -9.46
C PRO A 422 9.91 10.72 -8.22
N ASN A 423 9.68 9.92 -7.18
CA ASN A 423 9.46 10.45 -5.86
C ASN A 423 10.73 11.10 -5.27
N LEU A 424 10.58 11.85 -4.18
CA LEU A 424 11.72 12.46 -3.51
C LEU A 424 12.68 11.39 -2.96
N PRO A 425 13.98 11.47 -3.31
CA PRO A 425 15.01 10.69 -2.61
C PRO A 425 15.30 11.30 -1.23
N TYR A 426 16.23 10.70 -0.51
CA TYR A 426 16.89 11.30 0.64
C TYR A 426 17.98 12.28 0.22
N PHE A 427 18.35 13.21 1.10
CA PHE A 427 19.33 14.26 0.80
C PHE A 427 20.41 14.43 1.88
N ALA A 428 21.61 14.83 1.48
CA ALA A 428 22.64 15.30 2.41
C ALA A 428 23.31 16.57 1.89
N LEU A 429 23.41 17.59 2.76
CA LEU A 429 24.01 18.88 2.43
C LEU A 429 25.46 18.94 2.95
N VAL A 430 26.42 18.94 2.03
CA VAL A 430 27.85 18.93 2.36
C VAL A 430 28.42 20.34 2.37
N GLY A 431 29.00 20.78 3.50
CA GLY A 431 29.63 22.09 3.62
C GLY A 431 28.69 23.27 3.38
N HIS A 432 27.46 23.19 3.90
CA HIS A 432 26.46 24.26 3.85
C HIS A 432 26.21 24.86 5.25
N THR A 433 25.92 26.14 5.29
CA THR A 433 25.50 26.87 6.49
C THR A 433 24.10 27.45 6.29
N LEU A 434 23.21 27.22 7.25
CA LEU A 434 21.85 27.78 7.24
C LEU A 434 21.90 29.29 7.46
N LEU A 435 21.26 30.06 6.57
CA LEU A 435 21.21 31.52 6.64
C LEU A 435 19.80 32.06 6.94
N HIS A 436 18.77 31.35 6.50
CA HIS A 436 17.39 31.78 6.65
C HIS A 436 16.44 30.59 6.79
N THR A 437 15.43 30.75 7.64
CA THR A 437 14.30 29.82 7.81
C THR A 437 13.01 30.62 7.73
N GLU A 438 12.04 30.08 7.01
CA GLU A 438 10.64 30.48 6.97
C GLU A 438 9.81 29.24 7.37
N ASP A 439 9.26 29.31 8.58
CA ASP A 439 8.55 28.25 9.29
C ASP A 439 7.08 28.63 9.56
N PHE A 440 6.59 29.75 9.01
CA PHE A 440 5.27 30.35 9.24
C PHE A 440 4.94 30.77 10.69
N ASP A 441 5.63 30.23 11.69
CA ASP A 441 5.45 30.44 13.13
C ASP A 441 5.74 31.86 13.62
N ASN A 442 6.60 32.55 12.89
CA ASN A 442 7.04 33.90 13.22
C ASN A 442 6.25 34.97 12.47
N ILE A 443 6.77 35.39 11.32
CA ILE A 443 6.12 36.30 10.39
C ILE A 443 6.31 35.65 9.04
N ALA A 444 5.26 34.99 8.56
CA ALA A 444 5.20 34.51 7.19
C ALA A 444 5.50 35.67 6.23
N GLY A 445 6.45 35.45 5.32
CA GLY A 445 6.75 36.37 4.23
C GLY A 445 5.54 36.63 3.32
N ALA A 446 5.74 37.42 2.28
CA ALA A 446 4.69 37.72 1.29
C ALA A 446 4.46 36.54 0.32
N TRP A 447 3.97 35.42 0.84
CA TRP A 447 3.48 34.29 0.06
C TRP A 447 2.26 34.70 -0.79
N ASP A 448 2.21 34.22 -2.02
CA ASP A 448 1.21 34.63 -3.02
C ASP A 448 0.40 33.41 -3.48
N PHE A 449 -0.91 33.46 -3.26
CA PHE A 449 -1.87 32.42 -3.65
C PHE A 449 -2.45 32.78 -5.02
N ASP A 450 -2.52 31.83 -5.95
CA ASP A 450 -2.87 32.08 -7.36
C ASP A 450 -2.08 33.27 -7.96
N PRO A 451 -0.73 33.22 -7.96
CA PRO A 451 0.12 34.33 -8.38
C PRO A 451 -0.09 34.76 -9.84
N PHE A 452 -0.74 33.93 -10.65
CA PHE A 452 -0.96 34.15 -12.08
C PHE A 452 -2.41 34.49 -12.43
N GLY A 453 -3.37 34.29 -11.52
CA GLY A 453 -4.79 34.46 -11.80
C GLY A 453 -5.35 33.38 -12.73
N THR A 454 -4.76 32.18 -12.68
CA THR A 454 -5.03 31.07 -13.61
C THR A 454 -5.42 29.77 -12.93
N ASP A 455 -5.34 29.69 -11.59
CA ASP A 455 -5.78 28.50 -10.86
C ASP A 455 -7.24 28.19 -11.18
N GLU A 456 -7.53 26.89 -11.36
CA GLU A 456 -8.83 26.38 -11.81
C GLU A 456 -9.53 25.54 -10.74
N ALA A 457 -8.81 25.19 -9.66
CA ALA A 457 -9.35 24.39 -8.57
C ALA A 457 -10.62 25.04 -7.98
N GLU A 458 -11.68 24.26 -7.81
CA GLU A 458 -12.96 24.74 -7.27
C GLU A 458 -12.97 24.79 -5.72
N THR A 459 -12.10 24.01 -5.11
CA THR A 459 -11.85 23.75 -3.67
C THR A 459 -10.34 23.46 -3.48
N GLY A 460 -9.86 23.28 -2.24
CA GLY A 460 -8.45 22.95 -2.00
C GLY A 460 -7.44 24.08 -2.26
N GLU A 461 -7.90 25.32 -2.37
CA GLU A 461 -7.02 26.48 -2.57
C GLU A 461 -6.00 26.61 -1.41
N TRP A 462 -4.74 26.87 -1.76
CA TRP A 462 -3.68 27.08 -0.77
C TRP A 462 -4.05 28.11 0.31
N ASN A 463 -3.72 27.79 1.56
CA ASN A 463 -3.90 28.62 2.74
C ASN A 463 -2.68 28.53 3.66
N ILE A 464 -2.47 29.50 4.54
CA ILE A 464 -1.48 29.43 5.63
C ILE A 464 -2.23 29.59 6.96
N ASN A 465 -2.30 28.52 7.73
CA ASN A 465 -3.00 28.46 9.02
C ASN A 465 -2.63 27.20 9.80
N GLU A 466 -3.38 26.92 10.87
CA GLU A 466 -3.38 25.62 11.53
C GLU A 466 -4.12 24.57 10.67
N PRO A 467 -3.44 23.49 10.24
CA PRO A 467 -4.06 22.45 9.44
C PRO A 467 -5.03 21.60 10.29
N ILE A 468 -6.13 21.18 9.69
CA ILE A 468 -7.13 20.27 10.28
C ILE A 468 -7.04 18.96 9.52
N ALA A 469 -6.69 17.89 10.23
CA ALA A 469 -6.63 16.58 9.62
C ALA A 469 -7.98 16.11 9.09
N SER A 470 -7.93 15.43 7.96
CA SER A 470 -9.04 14.68 7.37
C SER A 470 -8.65 13.20 7.34
N PHE A 471 -9.61 12.32 7.60
CA PHE A 471 -9.42 10.88 7.59
C PHE A 471 -10.51 10.24 6.74
N ASP A 472 -10.12 9.32 5.88
CA ASP A 472 -11.08 8.59 5.08
C ASP A 472 -11.82 7.52 5.88
N ALA A 473 -12.71 6.78 5.20
CA ALA A 473 -13.53 5.75 5.86
C ALA A 473 -12.71 4.57 6.42
N THR A 474 -11.47 4.37 5.98
CA THR A 474 -10.53 3.36 6.47
C THR A 474 -9.70 3.85 7.66
N GLY A 475 -9.74 5.16 7.95
CA GLY A 475 -8.89 5.81 8.93
C GLY A 475 -7.55 6.27 8.35
N TYR A 476 -7.38 6.21 7.02
CA TYR A 476 -6.22 6.77 6.34
C TYR A 476 -6.28 8.29 6.43
N GLN A 477 -5.22 8.91 6.93
CA GLN A 477 -5.12 10.37 6.98
C GLN A 477 -4.96 10.90 5.56
N VAL A 478 -5.64 11.97 5.15
CA VAL A 478 -5.43 12.57 3.81
C VAL A 478 -4.78 13.95 3.95
N GLN A 479 -5.27 14.77 4.89
CA GLN A 479 -4.63 16.02 5.28
C GLN A 479 -3.91 15.92 6.63
N THR A 480 -2.77 16.59 6.76
CA THR A 480 -2.03 16.67 8.03
C THR A 480 -2.82 17.37 9.15
N SER A 481 -2.51 17.05 10.42
CA SER A 481 -3.00 17.79 11.59
C SER A 481 -1.96 18.75 12.17
N GLN A 482 -0.72 18.64 11.69
CA GLN A 482 0.44 19.30 12.27
C GLN A 482 1.34 19.85 11.16
N ASP A 483 1.92 21.01 11.42
CA ASP A 483 3.12 21.50 10.74
C ASP A 483 4.31 20.56 10.97
N HIS A 484 5.44 20.86 10.33
CA HIS A 484 6.68 20.11 10.54
C HIS A 484 7.48 20.70 11.71
N THR A 485 7.40 22.02 11.90
CA THR A 485 8.18 22.77 12.87
C THR A 485 7.99 22.25 14.30
N SER A 486 9.09 21.88 14.96
CA SER A 486 9.03 21.41 16.35
C SER A 486 8.71 22.56 17.30
N GLY A 487 7.53 22.55 17.93
CA GLY A 487 7.18 23.63 18.84
C GLY A 487 5.76 23.55 19.39
N SER A 488 5.30 24.69 19.92
CA SER A 488 3.91 24.88 20.34
C SER A 488 3.07 25.64 19.30
N SER A 489 3.72 26.15 18.26
CA SER A 489 3.02 26.64 17.08
C SER A 489 2.60 25.46 16.21
N ASN A 490 1.69 25.72 15.28
CA ASN A 490 1.15 24.71 14.38
C ASN A 490 0.71 25.44 13.10
N LEU A 491 1.65 26.03 12.36
CA LEU A 491 1.35 26.83 11.19
C LEU A 491 2.12 26.30 9.98
N CYS A 492 1.41 25.96 8.92
CA CYS A 492 2.03 25.59 7.65
C CYS A 492 1.20 26.14 6.48
N ALA A 493 1.75 26.06 5.27
CA ALA A 493 0.94 26.21 4.07
C ALA A 493 0.29 24.87 3.72
N PHE A 494 -0.99 24.85 3.37
CA PHE A 494 -1.71 23.62 2.98
C PHE A 494 -2.90 23.90 2.06
N THR A 495 -3.42 22.89 1.38
CA THR A 495 -4.56 22.94 0.44
C THR A 495 -5.91 22.98 1.14
N ALA A 496 -6.23 24.10 1.78
CA ALA A 496 -7.51 24.36 2.46
C ALA A 496 -7.91 23.36 3.58
N ASN A 497 -8.84 23.78 4.44
CA ASN A 497 -9.28 22.97 5.57
C ASN A 497 -10.72 22.51 5.33
N ALA A 498 -11.01 21.24 5.60
CA ALA A 498 -12.37 20.81 5.83
C ALA A 498 -13.00 21.59 6.99
N SER A 499 -14.34 21.74 7.01
CA SER A 499 -15.01 22.51 8.08
C SER A 499 -14.86 21.90 9.49
N SER A 500 -14.52 20.62 9.60
CA SER A 500 -14.24 19.93 10.86
C SER A 500 -13.46 18.61 10.67
N LEU A 501 -12.92 18.04 11.75
CA LEU A 501 -12.34 16.69 11.77
C LEU A 501 -13.33 15.56 11.40
N SER A 502 -14.63 15.82 11.39
CA SER A 502 -15.68 14.84 11.05
C SER A 502 -16.27 15.04 9.66
N SER A 503 -15.75 16.01 8.92
CA SER A 503 -16.13 16.26 7.54
C SER A 503 -15.63 15.15 6.63
N GLY A 504 -16.30 14.97 5.48
CA GLY A 504 -15.79 14.05 4.45
C GLY A 504 -14.46 14.54 3.91
N VAL A 505 -13.58 13.62 3.55
CA VAL A 505 -12.25 13.92 2.97
C VAL A 505 -12.36 14.76 1.70
N GLY A 506 -13.38 14.53 0.89
CA GLY A 506 -13.66 15.30 -0.34
C GLY A 506 -14.37 16.65 -0.12
N GLU A 507 -14.31 17.28 1.06
CA GLU A 507 -15.03 18.56 1.30
C GLU A 507 -14.26 19.77 0.77
N ASN A 508 -12.94 19.77 0.95
CA ASN A 508 -12.07 20.89 0.59
C ASN A 508 -10.68 20.40 0.15
N ASP A 509 -10.55 19.19 -0.34
CA ASP A 509 -9.40 18.78 -1.13
C ASP A 509 -9.37 19.54 -2.46
N VAL A 510 -8.29 19.42 -3.22
CA VAL A 510 -8.18 20.07 -4.53
C VAL A 510 -9.12 19.36 -5.51
N ASP A 511 -10.16 20.04 -6.01
CA ASP A 511 -11.05 19.50 -7.05
C ASP A 511 -10.92 20.26 -8.37
N ASN A 512 -10.99 19.51 -9.49
CA ASN A 512 -11.26 20.03 -10.84
C ASN A 512 -10.25 21.06 -11.40
N GLY A 513 -9.00 21.03 -10.96
CA GLY A 513 -7.96 21.91 -11.47
C GLY A 513 -6.69 21.91 -10.63
N GLU A 514 -5.84 22.90 -10.88
CA GLU A 514 -4.64 23.14 -10.07
C GLU A 514 -4.80 24.36 -9.16
N THR A 515 -4.08 24.33 -8.02
CA THR A 515 -3.87 25.47 -7.14
C THR A 515 -2.37 25.71 -6.90
N THR A 516 -1.97 26.98 -6.95
CA THR A 516 -0.57 27.41 -6.98
C THR A 516 -0.23 28.34 -5.81
N LEU A 517 0.83 27.99 -5.08
CA LEU A 517 1.44 28.81 -4.04
C LEU A 517 2.82 29.29 -4.50
N ARG A 518 3.10 30.60 -4.44
CA ARG A 518 4.45 31.15 -4.66
C ARG A 518 5.08 31.61 -3.35
N THR A 519 6.35 31.29 -3.18
CA THR A 519 7.19 31.85 -2.13
C THR A 519 7.31 33.38 -2.24
N PRO A 520 7.76 34.05 -1.16
CA PRO A 520 8.36 35.37 -1.28
C PRO A 520 9.52 35.38 -2.28
N VAL A 521 9.89 36.58 -2.73
CA VAL A 521 11.05 36.78 -3.60
C VAL A 521 12.32 36.87 -2.76
N PHE A 522 13.29 36.02 -3.08
CA PHE A 522 14.59 35.97 -2.42
C PHE A 522 15.66 36.70 -3.24
N ASP A 523 16.39 37.61 -2.59
CA ASP A 523 17.57 38.22 -3.19
C ASP A 523 18.80 37.33 -2.97
N MET A 524 19.13 36.55 -4.00
CA MET A 524 20.27 35.62 -3.98
C MET A 524 21.52 36.19 -4.64
N SER A 525 21.52 37.47 -5.05
CA SER A 525 22.65 38.06 -5.77
C SER A 525 23.93 38.19 -4.95
N GLY A 526 23.82 38.12 -3.62
CA GLY A 526 24.93 38.15 -2.67
C GLY A 526 25.40 36.79 -2.15
N TYR A 527 24.75 35.69 -2.55
CA TYR A 527 25.09 34.33 -2.12
C TYR A 527 26.19 33.75 -3.01
N ASP A 528 27.04 32.90 -2.44
CA ASP A 528 28.15 32.30 -3.17
C ASP A 528 27.73 31.04 -3.92
N ASP A 529 27.10 30.06 -3.25
CA ASP A 529 26.56 28.82 -3.82
C ASP A 529 25.36 28.32 -3.01
N PRO A 530 24.17 28.93 -3.17
CA PRO A 530 23.04 28.69 -2.30
C PRO A 530 22.31 27.37 -2.60
N ALA A 531 21.79 26.76 -1.53
CA ALA A 531 20.82 25.69 -1.59
C ALA A 531 19.50 26.10 -0.93
N ILE A 532 18.39 25.60 -1.44
CA ILE A 532 17.06 25.77 -0.84
C ILE A 532 16.56 24.40 -0.42
N THR A 533 16.02 24.31 0.80
CA THR A 533 15.30 23.12 1.26
C THR A 533 13.90 23.50 1.71
N TYR A 534 12.96 22.55 1.64
CA TYR A 534 11.60 22.70 2.14
C TYR A 534 11.05 21.32 2.52
N PHE A 535 10.12 21.27 3.47
CA PHE A 535 9.34 20.08 3.76
C PHE A 535 8.01 20.12 3.05
N ARG A 536 7.55 18.98 2.53
CA ARG A 536 6.21 18.82 1.96
C ARG A 536 5.49 17.58 2.43
N ILE A 537 4.17 17.61 2.36
CA ILE A 537 3.28 16.45 2.31
C ILE A 537 2.54 16.53 0.97
N TYR A 538 2.32 15.39 0.34
CA TYR A 538 1.45 15.27 -0.83
C TYR A 538 0.62 14.00 -0.73
N SER A 539 -0.70 14.12 -0.74
CA SER A 539 -1.65 13.02 -0.75
C SER A 539 -2.35 12.95 -2.11
N ASN A 540 -2.48 11.73 -2.64
CA ASN A 540 -3.03 11.44 -3.97
C ASN A 540 -3.61 10.03 -4.07
N ALA A 541 -3.34 9.15 -3.10
CA ALA A 541 -3.57 7.71 -3.21
C ALA A 541 -4.42 7.14 -2.06
N SER A 542 -5.30 7.97 -1.46
CA SER A 542 -6.25 7.46 -0.46
C SER A 542 -7.03 6.25 -1.01
N PRO A 543 -7.15 5.15 -0.23
CA PRO A 543 -7.88 3.94 -0.64
C PRO A 543 -9.36 4.16 -0.99
N THR A 544 -9.95 5.27 -0.53
CA THR A 544 -11.35 5.63 -0.82
C THR A 544 -11.50 6.65 -1.94
N SER A 545 -10.39 7.09 -2.53
CA SER A 545 -10.40 7.98 -3.69
C SER A 545 -11.00 7.28 -4.90
N ALA A 546 -11.63 8.05 -5.79
CA ALA A 546 -12.21 7.50 -7.02
C ALA A 546 -11.14 7.12 -8.04
N ASN A 547 -9.99 7.81 -8.06
CA ASN A 547 -8.90 7.57 -9.01
C ASN A 547 -7.51 7.73 -8.36
N PRO A 548 -7.20 6.97 -7.30
CA PRO A 548 -5.96 7.14 -6.53
C PRO A 548 -4.70 7.06 -7.41
N GLY A 549 -3.74 7.95 -7.16
CA GLY A 549 -2.40 7.92 -7.76
C GLY A 549 -2.28 8.51 -9.16
N ASN A 550 -3.33 9.13 -9.71
CA ASN A 550 -3.32 9.61 -11.11
C ASN A 550 -2.85 11.05 -11.28
N ASP A 551 -2.79 11.82 -10.20
CA ASP A 551 -2.44 13.22 -10.23
C ASP A 551 -1.01 13.52 -9.82
N VAL A 552 -0.59 14.78 -9.95
CA VAL A 552 0.80 15.16 -9.72
C VAL A 552 0.99 16.37 -8.82
N TRP A 553 1.98 16.25 -7.95
CA TRP A 553 2.63 17.37 -7.29
C TRP A 553 3.69 17.99 -8.20
N GLN A 554 3.85 19.31 -8.16
CA GLN A 554 4.94 19.99 -8.87
C GLN A 554 5.56 21.11 -8.03
N ALA A 555 6.89 21.27 -8.15
CA ALA A 555 7.61 22.46 -7.70
C ALA A 555 8.46 23.03 -8.83
N ARG A 556 8.50 24.37 -8.97
CA ARG A 556 9.29 25.06 -10.00
C ARG A 556 9.98 26.30 -9.45
N ILE A 557 11.18 26.60 -9.96
CA ILE A 557 11.98 27.76 -9.59
C ILE A 557 12.11 28.74 -10.74
N SER A 558 12.12 30.03 -10.42
CA SER A 558 12.40 31.10 -11.36
C SER A 558 13.40 32.07 -10.76
N ASN A 559 14.16 32.76 -11.63
CA ASN A 559 15.00 33.89 -11.26
C ASN A 559 14.56 35.21 -11.91
N ASP A 560 13.45 35.21 -12.64
CA ASP A 560 12.88 36.39 -13.33
C ASP A 560 11.36 36.53 -13.15
N LEU A 561 10.72 35.58 -12.44
CA LEU A 561 9.28 35.47 -12.21
C LEU A 561 8.43 35.23 -13.48
N GLU A 562 9.07 34.99 -14.63
CA GLU A 562 8.42 34.76 -15.91
C GLU A 562 8.69 33.33 -16.42
N ASN A 563 9.95 32.89 -16.34
CA ASN A 563 10.40 31.57 -16.78
C ASN A 563 10.59 30.65 -15.57
N TRP A 564 9.82 29.57 -15.53
CA TRP A 564 9.81 28.61 -14.43
C TRP A 564 10.45 27.28 -14.85
N VAL A 565 11.48 26.87 -14.13
CA VAL A 565 12.24 25.63 -14.34
C VAL A 565 11.74 24.57 -13.36
N LYS A 566 11.49 23.35 -13.84
CA LYS A 566 11.04 22.23 -13.01
C LYS A 566 12.10 21.86 -11.96
N ILE A 567 11.71 21.87 -10.68
CA ILE A 567 12.46 21.27 -9.57
C ILE A 567 12.00 19.84 -9.36
N GLU A 568 10.68 19.67 -9.30
CA GLU A 568 10.03 18.44 -8.87
C GLU A 568 8.76 18.22 -9.68
N ARG A 569 8.48 16.95 -10.02
CA ARG A 569 7.17 16.46 -10.45
C ARG A 569 7.08 14.99 -10.05
N THR A 570 6.06 14.62 -9.30
CA THR A 570 5.81 13.23 -8.87
C THR A 570 4.31 12.97 -8.83
N GLY A 571 3.90 11.75 -9.19
CA GLY A 571 2.56 11.25 -8.89
C GLY A 571 2.53 10.33 -7.66
N THR A 572 3.70 10.03 -7.10
CA THR A 572 3.82 9.21 -5.89
C THR A 572 3.46 10.05 -4.68
N GLU A 573 2.59 9.50 -3.85
CA GLU A 573 2.17 10.07 -2.58
C GLU A 573 3.31 10.06 -1.54
N ASP A 574 3.36 11.12 -0.74
CA ASP A 574 4.15 11.22 0.47
C ASP A 574 3.27 11.83 1.57
N ASN A 575 2.50 10.98 2.22
CA ASN A 575 1.57 11.40 3.27
C ASN A 575 2.26 11.54 4.64
N SER A 576 3.51 12.00 4.63
CA SER A 576 4.34 12.34 5.78
C SER A 576 5.30 13.45 5.36
N TRP A 577 5.82 14.22 6.32
CA TRP A 577 6.72 15.33 6.00
C TRP A 577 8.02 14.83 5.36
N ARG A 578 8.22 15.18 4.09
CA ARG A 578 9.42 14.85 3.31
C ARG A 578 10.18 16.09 2.93
N ARG A 579 11.50 16.07 3.14
CA ARG A 579 12.39 17.18 2.77
C ARG A 579 12.87 17.06 1.34
N ASN A 580 12.77 18.14 0.58
CA ASN A 580 13.50 18.33 -0.67
C ASN A 580 14.73 19.24 -0.45
N ALA A 581 15.78 19.06 -1.24
CA ALA A 581 16.94 19.94 -1.29
C ALA A 581 17.41 20.18 -2.72
N ILE A 582 17.57 21.45 -3.08
CA ILE A 582 18.08 21.85 -4.40
C ILE A 582 19.24 22.82 -4.29
N ARG A 583 20.19 22.68 -5.21
CA ARG A 583 21.26 23.66 -5.41
C ARG A 583 20.79 24.64 -6.47
N VAL A 584 20.65 25.91 -6.10
CA VAL A 584 19.95 26.90 -6.94
C VAL A 584 20.60 27.05 -8.31
N LYS A 585 21.93 27.02 -8.37
CA LYS A 585 22.71 27.16 -9.61
C LYS A 585 22.51 26.05 -10.63
N ASP A 586 21.97 24.90 -10.22
CA ASP A 586 21.70 23.81 -11.14
C ASP A 586 20.42 24.08 -11.97
N TYR A 587 19.59 25.02 -11.53
CA TYR A 587 18.31 25.36 -12.17
C TYR A 587 18.29 26.78 -12.75
N VAL A 588 18.82 27.77 -12.03
CA VAL A 588 18.75 29.18 -12.40
C VAL A 588 20.00 29.97 -12.02
N GLU A 589 20.24 31.09 -12.69
CA GLU A 589 21.28 32.05 -12.29
C GLU A 589 20.85 32.83 -11.04
N LEU A 590 21.81 33.20 -10.19
CA LEU A 590 21.55 33.95 -8.96
C LEU A 590 21.16 35.40 -9.27
N THR A 591 19.96 35.80 -8.87
CA THR A 591 19.41 37.14 -9.08
C THR A 591 18.73 37.67 -7.82
N SER A 592 18.27 38.92 -7.86
CA SER A 592 17.46 39.51 -6.79
C SER A 592 15.98 39.08 -6.82
N THR A 593 15.62 38.15 -7.72
CA THR A 593 14.24 37.80 -8.05
C THR A 593 13.98 36.30 -8.04
N VAL A 594 14.72 35.54 -7.21
CA VAL A 594 14.54 34.09 -7.12
C VAL A 594 13.25 33.77 -6.35
N ALA A 595 12.43 32.87 -6.86
CA ALA A 595 11.22 32.38 -6.19
C ALA A 595 10.88 30.95 -6.60
N ILE A 596 10.12 30.25 -5.76
CA ILE A 596 9.59 28.91 -6.03
C ILE A 596 8.06 28.97 -6.10
N ILE A 597 7.45 28.16 -6.96
CA ILE A 597 6.03 27.83 -6.93
C ILE A 597 5.84 26.35 -6.59
N PHE A 598 4.78 26.07 -5.84
CA PHE A 598 4.27 24.75 -5.50
C PHE A 598 2.87 24.60 -6.07
N ILE A 599 2.60 23.47 -6.72
CA ILE A 599 1.35 23.22 -7.43
C ILE A 599 0.83 21.86 -6.99
N ALA A 600 -0.39 21.84 -6.47
CA ALA A 600 -1.19 20.64 -6.27
C ALA A 600 -2.33 20.64 -7.30
N GLN A 601 -2.64 19.49 -7.88
CA GLN A 601 -3.54 19.37 -9.02
C GLN A 601 -4.42 18.14 -8.87
N ASP A 602 -5.72 18.29 -9.16
CA ASP A 602 -6.66 17.21 -9.46
C ASP A 602 -7.14 17.38 -10.92
N SER A 603 -6.72 16.45 -11.76
CA SER A 603 -6.89 16.52 -13.21
C SER A 603 -8.21 15.89 -13.61
N VAL A 604 -8.96 16.60 -14.45
CA VAL A 604 -10.13 15.99 -15.11
C VAL A 604 -9.65 14.94 -16.12
N ILE A 605 -10.00 13.68 -15.89
CA ILE A 605 -9.74 12.52 -16.75
C ILE A 605 -11.09 12.01 -17.29
N PRO A 606 -11.54 12.44 -18.48
CA PRO A 606 -12.91 12.19 -18.97
C PRO A 606 -13.32 10.72 -19.15
N SER A 607 -12.36 9.80 -19.14
CA SER A 607 -12.59 8.35 -19.25
C SER A 607 -12.57 7.61 -17.91
N ALA A 608 -12.22 8.30 -16.82
CA ALA A 608 -12.12 7.74 -15.49
C ALA A 608 -13.47 7.82 -14.75
N GLU A 609 -13.63 7.03 -13.68
CA GLU A 609 -14.81 7.15 -12.79
C GLU A 609 -14.88 8.60 -12.25
N LEU A 610 -16.08 9.17 -12.14
CA LEU A 610 -16.29 10.58 -11.75
C LEU A 610 -15.52 11.64 -12.59
N GLU A 611 -15.01 11.27 -13.77
CA GLU A 611 -14.19 12.13 -14.64
C GLU A 611 -12.87 12.60 -14.00
N GLY A 612 -12.31 11.87 -13.03
CA GLY A 612 -11.20 12.32 -12.17
C GLY A 612 -11.61 12.20 -10.69
N GLY A 613 -11.10 13.05 -9.81
CA GLY A 613 -11.49 13.03 -8.39
C GLY A 613 -10.55 12.17 -7.54
N SER A 614 -9.25 12.37 -7.77
CA SER A 614 -8.25 11.96 -6.79
C SER A 614 -8.47 12.78 -5.51
N LEU A 615 -8.30 12.19 -4.33
CA LEU A 615 -8.36 12.98 -3.08
C LEU A 615 -7.00 13.65 -2.89
N ILE A 616 -6.91 14.94 -3.24
CA ILE A 616 -5.64 15.67 -3.33
C ILE A 616 -5.45 16.64 -2.18
N GLU A 617 -4.39 16.43 -1.41
CA GLU A 617 -3.95 17.36 -0.38
C GLU A 617 -2.45 17.64 -0.51
N GLY A 618 -2.02 18.86 -0.20
CA GLY A 618 -0.63 19.27 -0.21
C GLY A 618 -0.33 20.16 0.98
N ALA A 619 0.85 20.02 1.56
CA ALA A 619 1.35 20.93 2.60
C ALA A 619 2.82 21.28 2.40
N ILE A 620 3.23 22.47 2.82
CA ILE A 620 4.61 22.96 2.83
C ILE A 620 4.93 23.56 4.18
N ASP A 621 6.13 23.27 4.70
CA ASP A 621 6.68 23.90 5.88
C ASP A 621 8.22 24.01 5.80
N ASP A 622 8.82 24.77 6.71
CA ASP A 622 10.27 24.82 6.96
C ASP A 622 11.10 25.10 5.69
N LEU A 623 10.74 26.15 4.95
CA LEU A 623 11.54 26.61 3.81
C LEU A 623 12.81 27.29 4.31
N GLN A 624 13.97 26.77 3.89
CA GLN A 624 15.26 27.17 4.40
C GLN A 624 16.22 27.53 3.26
N ILE A 625 17.01 28.57 3.46
CA ILE A 625 18.07 29.00 2.54
C ILE A 625 19.42 28.79 3.20
N TRP A 626 20.27 28.08 2.48
CA TRP A 626 21.62 27.71 2.85
C TRP A 626 22.60 28.35 1.88
N ASP A 627 23.84 28.55 2.31
CA ASP A 627 24.95 28.92 1.43
C ASP A 627 26.18 28.07 1.73
N ILE A 628 27.12 28.02 0.79
CA ILE A 628 28.40 27.34 0.99
C ILE A 628 29.12 27.92 2.20
N GLY A 629 29.51 27.05 3.12
CA GLY A 629 30.18 27.44 4.34
C GLY A 629 30.22 26.29 5.32
N GLU A 630 31.31 26.20 6.08
CA GLU A 630 31.35 25.34 7.25
C GLU A 630 30.55 26.03 8.37
N PRO A 631 29.65 25.32 9.06
CA PRO A 631 29.02 25.82 10.27
C PRO A 631 30.14 26.22 11.23
N ASP A 632 29.93 27.31 11.95
CA ASP A 632 30.90 27.77 12.92
C ASP A 632 30.98 26.72 14.05
N THR A 633 31.89 25.74 13.92
CA THR A 633 32.09 24.64 14.88
C THR A 633 32.63 25.12 16.23
N THR A 634 32.73 26.44 16.45
CA THR A 634 32.88 27.02 17.78
C THR A 634 31.53 27.29 18.48
N GLU A 635 30.39 27.08 17.80
CA GLU A 635 29.03 27.42 18.23
C GLU A 635 28.05 26.23 18.38
N ASP A 636 28.44 24.99 18.02
CA ASP A 636 27.58 23.78 17.97
C ASP A 636 27.13 23.20 19.34
N ASN A 637 26.71 24.03 20.30
CA ASN A 637 25.98 23.57 21.50
C ASN A 637 25.03 24.65 22.06
N ILE A 638 24.58 25.59 21.25
CA ILE A 638 23.74 26.71 21.70
C ILE A 638 22.29 26.39 21.36
N ALA A 639 21.58 25.73 22.28
CA ALA A 639 20.15 25.47 22.14
C ALA A 639 19.33 26.78 22.22
N GLU A 640 18.18 26.87 21.55
CA GLU A 640 17.23 27.94 21.82
C GLU A 640 16.63 27.74 23.22
N ILE A 641 16.90 28.68 24.14
CA ILE A 641 16.48 28.56 25.54
C ILE A 641 15.50 29.68 25.84
N GLU A 642 14.20 29.33 25.87
CA GLU A 642 13.12 30.26 26.24
C GLU A 642 13.33 30.93 27.61
N SER A 643 14.16 30.34 28.49
CA SER A 643 14.45 30.84 29.84
C SER A 643 15.58 31.88 29.95
N LEU A 644 16.24 32.27 28.86
CA LEU A 644 17.31 33.29 28.88
C LEU A 644 16.80 34.68 29.27
N ILE A 645 15.63 35.06 28.76
CA ILE A 645 14.99 36.37 29.03
C ILE A 645 13.54 36.14 29.45
N ASN A 646 13.19 36.65 30.63
CA ASN A 646 11.83 36.58 31.16
C ASN A 646 10.87 37.50 30.40
N THR A 647 11.28 38.76 30.16
CA THR A 647 10.44 39.75 29.47
C THR A 647 11.26 40.97 29.05
N ILE A 648 10.71 41.77 28.14
CA ILE A 648 11.23 43.09 27.77
C ILE A 648 10.14 44.15 28.00
N PHE A 649 10.49 45.26 28.67
CA PHE A 649 9.51 46.29 29.04
C PHE A 649 10.13 47.70 29.23
N PRO A 650 9.48 48.80 28.80
CA PRO A 650 8.26 48.81 28.00
C PRO A 650 8.53 48.36 26.55
N ASN A 651 7.53 47.71 25.95
CA ASN A 651 7.52 47.34 24.55
C ASN A 651 6.05 47.43 24.06
N PRO A 652 5.66 48.42 23.24
CA PRO A 652 6.52 49.37 22.52
C PRO A 652 7.30 50.37 23.41
N THR A 653 8.41 50.91 22.89
CA THR A 653 9.23 51.96 23.54
C THR A 653 9.59 53.10 22.58
N SER A 654 9.83 54.30 23.08
CA SER A 654 10.40 55.42 22.30
C SER A 654 11.78 55.89 22.81
N ASP A 655 12.24 55.35 23.95
CA ASP A 655 13.50 55.75 24.56
C ASP A 655 14.38 54.57 24.97
N TYR A 656 13.93 53.75 25.91
CA TYR A 656 14.68 52.62 26.43
C TYR A 656 13.79 51.39 26.60
N VAL A 657 14.35 50.21 26.38
CA VAL A 657 13.72 48.95 26.78
C VAL A 657 14.56 48.28 27.87
N ASN A 658 13.91 47.81 28.94
CA ASN A 658 14.56 46.96 29.92
C ASN A 658 14.45 45.51 29.45
N ILE A 659 15.56 44.81 29.41
CA ILE A 659 15.64 43.37 29.20
C ILE A 659 15.79 42.71 30.55
N PHE A 660 14.82 41.90 30.98
CA PHE A 660 14.86 41.18 32.26
C PHE A 660 15.37 39.77 32.04
N PHE A 661 16.52 39.46 32.61
CA PHE A 661 17.16 38.15 32.45
C PHE A 661 16.46 37.09 33.28
N GLY A 662 16.42 35.87 32.75
CA GLY A 662 16.08 34.67 33.51
C GLY A 662 17.22 34.25 34.42
N ASN A 663 17.44 32.94 34.56
CA ASN A 663 18.50 32.41 35.42
C ASN A 663 19.85 32.25 34.68
N VAL A 664 20.31 33.31 34.02
CA VAL A 664 21.53 33.33 33.20
C VAL A 664 22.63 34.20 33.83
N GLN A 665 23.86 33.69 33.91
CA GLN A 665 25.01 34.41 34.46
C GLN A 665 26.28 34.16 33.63
N GLU A 666 26.38 34.84 32.49
CA GLU A 666 27.49 34.73 31.54
C GLU A 666 27.54 35.94 30.60
N GLU A 667 28.54 35.99 29.72
CA GLU A 667 28.61 37.00 28.67
C GLU A 667 27.46 36.79 27.67
N MET A 668 26.75 37.87 27.37
CA MET A 668 25.60 37.90 26.48
C MET A 668 25.81 38.98 25.42
N GLN A 669 25.60 38.62 24.16
CA GLN A 669 25.51 39.53 23.05
C GLN A 669 24.03 39.85 22.77
N ILE A 670 23.70 41.13 22.76
CA ILE A 670 22.38 41.64 22.41
C ILE A 670 22.47 42.29 21.03
N THR A 671 21.70 41.79 20.07
CA THR A 671 21.66 42.29 18.69
C THR A 671 20.25 42.74 18.32
N ILE A 672 20.11 43.91 17.71
CA ILE A 672 18.86 44.42 17.15
C ILE A 672 18.96 44.27 15.63
N ILE A 673 17.99 43.59 15.03
CA ILE A 673 17.92 43.26 13.62
C ILE A 673 16.62 43.85 13.06
N ASN A 674 16.64 44.47 11.88
CA ASN A 674 15.42 44.97 11.24
C ASN A 674 14.70 43.87 10.44
N GLU A 675 13.55 44.22 9.86
CA GLU A 675 12.71 43.32 9.05
C GLU A 675 13.40 42.76 7.78
N LEU A 676 14.56 43.31 7.39
CA LEU A 676 15.35 42.88 6.23
C LEU A 676 16.57 42.03 6.63
N GLY A 677 16.71 41.66 7.90
CA GLY A 677 17.86 40.92 8.41
C GLY A 677 19.12 41.77 8.67
N GLU A 678 19.04 43.10 8.50
CA GLU A 678 20.19 43.98 8.73
C GLU A 678 20.42 44.20 10.24
N ILE A 679 21.66 44.05 10.68
CA ILE A 679 22.07 44.34 12.07
C ILE A 679 22.12 45.85 12.29
N ILE A 680 21.21 46.34 13.12
CA ILE A 680 21.08 47.77 13.49
C ILE A 680 22.02 48.13 14.64
N LYS A 681 22.16 47.22 15.62
CA LYS A 681 22.97 47.46 16.81
C LYS A 681 23.37 46.16 17.48
N THR A 682 24.62 46.06 17.90
CA THR A 682 25.12 44.94 18.72
C THR A 682 25.76 45.46 20.01
N GLN A 683 25.54 44.76 21.11
CA GLN A 683 26.05 45.12 22.42
C GLN A 683 26.40 43.87 23.23
N ASN A 684 27.65 43.75 23.64
CA ASN A 684 28.08 42.70 24.58
C ASN A 684 27.95 43.20 26.02
N ILE A 685 27.45 42.33 26.90
CA ILE A 685 27.24 42.59 28.33
C ILE A 685 27.58 41.34 29.16
N GLU A 686 27.75 41.51 30.46
CA GLU A 686 27.63 40.37 31.39
C GLU A 686 26.20 40.31 31.93
N ALA A 687 25.48 39.23 31.60
CA ALA A 687 24.17 38.97 32.17
C ALA A 687 24.31 38.50 33.63
N VAL A 688 23.37 38.92 34.47
CA VAL A 688 23.31 38.53 35.89
C VAL A 688 21.95 37.88 36.12
N ALA A 689 21.94 36.71 36.78
CA ALA A 689 20.72 35.95 37.00
C ALA A 689 19.65 36.79 37.73
N GLY A 690 18.44 36.87 37.17
CA GLY A 690 17.34 37.71 37.64
C GLY A 690 17.58 39.22 37.53
N GLY A 691 18.67 39.62 36.87
CA GLY A 691 19.06 41.00 36.65
C GLY A 691 18.32 41.64 35.47
N LYS A 692 18.75 42.85 35.11
CA LYS A 692 18.25 43.54 33.93
C LYS A 692 19.31 44.35 33.22
N TYR A 693 19.12 44.55 31.92
CA TYR A 693 19.90 45.49 31.11
C TYR A 693 18.98 46.55 30.49
N ILE A 694 19.47 47.78 30.36
CA ILE A 694 18.72 48.90 29.78
C ILE A 694 19.32 49.20 28.41
N LEU A 695 18.56 48.90 27.36
CA LEU A 695 18.95 49.12 25.98
C LEU A 695 18.43 50.49 25.50
N ASP A 696 19.35 51.36 25.09
CA ASP A 696 19.05 52.69 24.53
C ASP A 696 18.61 52.59 23.06
N CYS A 697 17.37 52.99 22.81
CA CYS A 697 16.68 52.91 21.52
C CYS A 697 16.50 54.28 20.84
N ARG A 698 16.91 55.39 21.48
CA ARG A 698 16.64 56.77 20.99
C ARG A 698 17.25 57.15 19.64
N GLN A 699 18.19 56.35 19.13
CA GLN A 699 18.83 56.57 17.82
C GLN A 699 18.39 55.55 16.76
N ILE A 700 17.42 54.71 17.09
CA ILE A 700 16.86 53.70 16.20
C ILE A 700 15.54 54.25 15.67
N ALA A 701 15.30 54.11 14.36
CA ALA A 701 14.08 54.61 13.74
C ALA A 701 12.84 53.89 14.28
N ALA A 702 11.67 54.53 14.26
CA ALA A 702 10.42 53.85 14.58
C ALA A 702 10.20 52.67 13.62
N GLY A 703 9.81 51.52 14.15
CA GLY A 703 9.72 50.27 13.40
C GLY A 703 9.64 49.04 14.30
N ILE A 704 9.48 47.87 13.69
CA ILE A 704 9.53 46.58 14.37
C ILE A 704 10.91 45.98 14.12
N TYR A 705 11.50 45.41 15.17
CA TYR A 705 12.83 44.83 15.17
C TYR A 705 12.83 43.49 15.90
N THR A 706 13.79 42.63 15.56
CA THR A 706 14.12 41.44 16.34
C THR A 706 15.25 41.76 17.29
N LEU A 707 15.02 41.56 18.58
CA LEU A 707 16.04 41.60 19.62
C LEU A 707 16.55 40.18 19.86
N ASN A 708 17.70 39.85 19.29
CA ASN A 708 18.41 38.60 19.54
C ASN A 708 19.30 38.76 20.77
N CYS A 709 19.26 37.79 21.68
CA CYS A 709 20.12 37.74 22.86
C CYS A 709 20.82 36.38 22.91
N LYS A 710 22.11 36.36 22.62
CA LYS A 710 22.95 35.16 22.48
C LYS A 710 23.94 35.05 23.63
N THR A 711 24.10 33.86 24.18
CA THR A 711 25.18 33.50 25.12
C THR A 711 25.93 32.28 24.61
N LYS A 712 26.90 31.77 25.38
CA LYS A 712 27.59 30.50 25.03
C LYS A 712 26.71 29.26 25.22
N SER A 713 25.60 29.40 25.95
CA SER A 713 24.73 28.27 26.32
C SER A 713 23.43 28.23 25.51
N GLY A 714 23.05 29.34 24.87
CA GLY A 714 21.81 29.43 24.10
C GLY A 714 21.59 30.80 23.46
N TYR A 715 20.55 30.93 22.64
CA TYR A 715 20.03 32.24 22.22
C TYR A 715 18.52 32.33 22.44
N VAL A 716 17.99 33.57 22.42
CA VAL A 716 16.55 33.84 22.41
C VAL A 716 16.25 35.07 21.57
N ASN A 717 15.17 35.04 20.80
CA ASN A 717 14.67 36.16 20.03
C ASN A 717 13.44 36.80 20.71
N LYS A 718 13.34 38.14 20.69
CA LYS A 718 12.14 38.87 21.13
C LYS A 718 11.78 39.99 20.17
N LYS A 719 10.50 40.12 19.82
CA LYS A 719 9.98 41.26 19.07
C LYS A 719 10.14 42.57 19.85
N LEU A 720 10.81 43.56 19.30
CA LEU A 720 10.98 44.91 19.85
C LEU A 720 10.30 45.94 18.93
N VAL A 721 9.35 46.71 19.47
CA VAL A 721 8.64 47.77 18.75
C VAL A 721 9.14 49.13 19.23
N ILE A 722 9.67 49.93 18.32
CA ILE A 722 10.14 51.29 18.59
C ILE A 722 9.16 52.28 17.97
N THR A 723 8.67 53.23 18.76
CA THR A 723 7.72 54.27 18.35
C THR A 723 8.36 55.65 18.47
N ASP A 724 7.81 56.64 17.76
CA ASP A 724 8.25 58.04 17.80
C ASP A 724 8.16 58.72 19.18
#